data_AF-A0A6I3XI17-F1
#
_entry.id   AF-A0A6I3XI17-F1
#
_cell.length_a   1.000
_cell.length_b   1.000
_cell.length_c   1.000
_cell.angle_alpha   90.00
_cell.angle_beta   90.00
_cell.angle_gamma   90.00
#
_symmetry.space_group_name_H-M   'P 1'
#
loop_
_entity.id
_entity.type
_entity.pdbx_description
1 polymer ?
#
loop_
_entity_poly.entity_id
_entity_poly.type
_entity_poly.pdbx_seq_one_letter_code
_entity_poly.pdbx_strand_id
1 'polypeptide(L)'
;MPRFLRRNLQLTESDGRQPAGAFARLIEGRACSIEAARRGMPGGQPCTTVEPAMLPSAFWRKEHPVRACLFLLAALLQVTAAAQAQATSTYQNPLPVTLASGEIAQNCADPAVLRDPRATQPTWYLYCTTDPVSRDEKEGDGYRFRLLPVYRSTDLVHWDWVADSFIDRPAPAAPKSWLWAPEPHYHDGRYWLYYTITDTDDAHSPEPGCGSDSAIGVASSASPAGPWRASGKPVVPPRRAGPGCKFDWTFDPDIVVDDDGTRWLYYGSYGGGIFVQRLAADGLAVEGEARLVGTSGRYEGAEVVRHDGWWYLFASATDCCAGPATGYALYVGRSRTPQGPFLDRQGNDMAAARAGGTPVLPQNGNRWTGPGHNTVFQDAAGQWWTIYHAVDTGDPYFSPGLTRRPALLDRVDWAGGWPVLAEGRGPSTGELPAPAFTADGTRPPPRFAGNGVDVRLLWREDFGKAPAAPWRWVRSPGAWRATAEGLAWSTQPGDLYVDTNTAPLLVRPLPPAGDLRIETRVRLDAPDDCCVTHSQAGLVAMKDDDNYVKLAVLADAGLHQVEFGREAGPVPAGHPRYGNTVAGTPAAANGWTWLRLDLHRDAGGGERWSAWSSADGRAWEGGGTWNHRLGPAARIGLVAMGGGGRAVTFGPVTVSALRAPHSAAHPAPPDRAKAVPRAVPAQP
;
A
#
# COMPACT_ATOMS: atom_id res chain seq x y z
N MET A 1 -1.31 -13.82 -14.19
CA MET A 1 -2.06 -14.43 -13.06
C MET A 1 -2.97 -15.55 -13.58
N PRO A 2 -2.75 -16.85 -13.28
CA PRO A 2 -3.70 -17.86 -13.72
C PRO A 2 -4.80 -18.02 -12.66
N ARG A 3 -6.03 -17.63 -13.02
CA ARG A 3 -7.29 -18.01 -12.34
C ARG A 3 -7.44 -17.62 -10.85
N PHE A 4 -7.08 -16.39 -10.49
CA PHE A 4 -7.56 -15.75 -9.24
C PHE A 4 -8.90 -15.01 -9.42
N LEU A 5 -9.75 -15.49 -10.34
CA LEU A 5 -11.05 -14.86 -10.65
C LEU A 5 -12.27 -15.58 -10.06
N ARG A 6 -12.09 -16.62 -9.23
CA ARG A 6 -13.18 -17.21 -8.41
C ARG A 6 -12.61 -17.94 -7.19
N ARG A 7 -12.46 -17.26 -6.05
CA ARG A 7 -12.53 -17.87 -4.72
C ARG A 7 -12.49 -16.78 -3.64
N ASN A 8 -13.67 -16.22 -3.37
CA ASN A 8 -14.10 -15.78 -2.04
C ASN A 8 -15.63 -15.77 -2.04
N LEU A 9 -16.20 -16.96 -2.27
CA LEU A 9 -17.61 -17.29 -2.12
C LEU A 9 -17.67 -18.81 -2.07
N GLN A 10 -17.59 -19.37 -0.87
CA GLN A 10 -18.12 -20.69 -0.49
C GLN A 10 -17.79 -20.97 0.98
N LEU A 11 -18.65 -20.48 1.87
CA LEU A 11 -19.07 -21.31 3.01
C LEU A 11 -20.23 -22.17 2.48
N THR A 12 -20.09 -23.46 2.67
CA THR A 12 -20.91 -24.54 2.10
C THR A 12 -22.34 -24.54 2.62
N GLU A 13 -23.32 -24.41 1.72
CA GLU A 13 -24.63 -25.06 1.85
C GLU A 13 -24.45 -26.56 1.53
N SER A 14 -24.93 -27.43 2.41
CA SER A 14 -25.03 -28.87 2.14
C SER A 14 -26.49 -29.25 1.92
N ASP A 15 -26.76 -29.70 0.70
CA ASP A 15 -27.78 -30.63 0.22
C ASP A 15 -29.14 -30.74 0.94
N GLY A 16 -30.18 -30.40 0.18
CA GLY A 16 -31.55 -30.77 0.47
C GLY A 16 -31.86 -32.23 0.12
N ARG A 17 -32.67 -32.87 0.97
CA ARG A 17 -33.66 -33.88 0.58
C ARG A 17 -34.91 -33.71 1.43
N GLN A 18 -35.99 -33.27 0.80
CA GLN A 18 -37.35 -33.55 1.30
C GLN A 18 -37.66 -35.05 1.13
N PRO A 19 -38.59 -35.57 1.93
CA PRO A 19 -39.89 -35.87 1.33
C PRO A 19 -41.08 -35.40 2.17
N ALA A 20 -42.22 -35.32 1.48
CA ALA A 20 -43.54 -34.89 1.93
C ALA A 20 -44.11 -35.71 3.12
N GLY A 21 -44.96 -35.07 3.91
CA GLY A 21 -45.81 -35.71 4.91
C GLY A 21 -46.68 -34.70 5.66
N ALA A 22 -47.97 -34.69 5.34
CA ALA A 22 -49.00 -33.84 5.91
C ALA A 22 -49.11 -33.91 7.43
N PHE A 23 -49.49 -32.81 8.10
CA PHE A 23 -50.55 -32.82 9.11
C PHE A 23 -51.06 -31.39 9.38
N ALA A 24 -52.36 -31.31 9.59
CA ALA A 24 -53.16 -30.10 9.62
C ALA A 24 -53.33 -29.50 11.03
N ARG A 25 -53.76 -28.23 11.02
CA ARG A 25 -54.69 -27.53 11.93
C ARG A 25 -54.12 -26.40 12.79
N LEU A 26 -54.77 -25.24 12.58
CA LEU A 26 -55.29 -24.23 13.53
C LEU A 26 -54.32 -23.75 14.64
N ILE A 27 -54.15 -22.45 14.88
CA ILE A 27 -55.20 -21.54 15.37
C ILE A 27 -54.87 -20.08 14.98
N GLU A 28 -55.94 -19.35 14.65
CA GLU A 28 -56.03 -17.92 14.35
C GLU A 28 -55.73 -17.01 15.56
N GLY A 29 -55.28 -15.78 15.28
CA GLY A 29 -55.08 -14.75 16.32
C GLY A 29 -54.94 -13.32 15.80
N ARG A 30 -55.97 -12.85 15.07
CA ARG A 30 -56.47 -11.46 14.88
C ARG A 30 -55.52 -10.24 14.90
N ALA A 31 -55.64 -9.46 13.83
CA ALA A 31 -55.34 -8.03 13.75
C ALA A 31 -56.38 -7.15 14.47
N CYS A 32 -55.96 -5.96 14.95
CA CYS A 32 -56.75 -4.73 14.86
C CYS A 32 -55.89 -3.47 15.08
N SER A 33 -55.98 -2.57 14.12
CA SER A 33 -55.58 -1.15 14.07
C SER A 33 -56.56 -0.24 14.83
N ILE A 34 -56.14 0.97 15.24
CA ILE A 34 -56.92 2.23 15.23
C ILE A 34 -56.01 3.46 15.50
N GLU A 35 -56.44 4.58 14.94
CA GLU A 35 -55.78 5.86 14.65
C GLU A 35 -56.15 7.00 15.64
N ALA A 36 -55.28 8.04 15.69
CA ALA A 36 -55.50 9.50 15.82
C ALA A 36 -56.12 10.17 17.09
N ALA A 37 -55.43 11.21 17.64
CA ALA A 37 -55.71 12.66 17.42
C ALA A 37 -55.21 13.67 18.51
N ARG A 38 -54.43 14.67 18.07
CA ARG A 38 -54.51 16.17 18.27
C ARG A 38 -54.34 16.92 19.63
N ARG A 39 -53.41 17.93 19.54
CA ARG A 39 -53.47 19.40 19.89
C ARG A 39 -53.15 19.93 21.30
N GLY A 40 -52.26 20.94 21.36
CA GLY A 40 -52.45 22.20 22.13
C GLY A 40 -51.29 22.72 23.01
N MET A 41 -50.63 23.80 22.59
CA MET A 41 -49.87 24.79 23.39
C MET A 41 -50.66 26.14 23.35
N PRO A 42 -50.58 27.08 24.33
CA PRO A 42 -49.49 28.09 24.36
C PRO A 42 -49.17 28.83 25.71
N GLY A 43 -47.96 29.44 25.79
CA GLY A 43 -47.77 30.85 26.20
C GLY A 43 -47.11 31.21 27.56
N GLY A 44 -46.07 32.08 27.54
CA GLY A 44 -45.80 33.10 28.59
C GLY A 44 -44.36 33.25 29.16
N GLN A 45 -43.64 34.30 28.74
CA GLN A 45 -42.35 34.87 29.23
C GLN A 45 -42.59 36.13 30.12
N PRO A 46 -41.62 36.96 30.60
CA PRO A 46 -40.31 36.76 31.29
C PRO A 46 -39.99 37.83 32.42
N CYS A 47 -38.74 37.83 32.95
CA CYS A 47 -37.96 38.94 33.60
C CYS A 47 -38.40 39.45 35.00
N THR A 48 -37.58 39.88 36.00
CA THR A 48 -36.28 40.61 36.07
C THR A 48 -35.71 40.61 37.53
N THR A 49 -34.36 40.66 37.65
CA THR A 49 -33.42 41.30 38.63
C THR A 49 -33.87 41.80 40.02
N VAL A 50 -33.05 41.67 41.09
CA VAL A 50 -32.05 42.63 41.68
C VAL A 50 -31.48 42.06 43.02
N GLU A 51 -30.17 42.17 43.26
CA GLU A 51 -29.40 41.97 44.54
C GLU A 51 -29.53 43.21 45.51
N PRO A 52 -28.74 43.40 46.59
CA PRO A 52 -28.37 42.57 47.76
C PRO A 52 -28.56 43.36 49.11
N ALA A 53 -28.38 42.73 50.29
CA ALA A 53 -27.65 43.30 51.46
C ALA A 53 -27.88 42.53 52.80
N MET A 54 -26.74 42.09 53.37
CA MET A 54 -26.25 42.13 54.77
C MET A 54 -27.14 41.81 56.00
N LEU A 55 -26.62 40.90 56.85
CA LEU A 55 -26.19 41.04 58.27
C LEU A 55 -26.21 39.65 58.98
N PRO A 56 -25.66 39.43 60.19
CA PRO A 56 -24.24 39.36 60.51
C PRO A 56 -23.84 38.09 61.32
N SER A 57 -22.51 37.90 61.45
CA SER A 57 -21.75 37.23 62.52
C SER A 57 -22.45 36.32 63.56
N ALA A 58 -21.95 35.09 63.71
CA ALA A 58 -21.44 34.58 65.00
C ALA A 58 -20.83 33.17 64.87
N PHE A 59 -19.57 33.06 65.35
CA PHE A 59 -18.94 31.91 66.01
C PHE A 59 -19.05 30.51 65.38
N TRP A 60 -17.91 29.87 65.07
CA TRP A 60 -17.46 28.66 65.78
C TRP A 60 -15.96 28.39 65.51
N ARG A 61 -15.35 27.92 66.60
CA ARG A 61 -13.99 27.48 66.95
C ARG A 61 -13.02 27.00 65.85
N LYS A 62 -11.74 27.26 66.15
CA LYS A 62 -10.52 26.65 65.59
C LYS A 62 -10.52 25.12 65.77
N GLU A 63 -10.30 24.38 64.69
CA GLU A 63 -9.55 23.11 64.69
C GLU A 63 -8.68 23.00 63.42
N HIS A 64 -7.37 22.92 63.68
CA HIS A 64 -6.22 22.25 63.01
C HIS A 64 -6.10 22.05 61.47
N PRO A 65 -4.84 22.05 60.96
CA PRO A 65 -4.52 22.28 59.55
C PRO A 65 -4.44 20.96 58.77
N VAL A 66 -5.52 20.57 58.09
CA VAL A 66 -5.48 19.42 57.15
C VAL A 66 -5.89 19.82 55.72
N ARG A 67 -6.28 21.07 55.49
CA ARG A 67 -6.76 21.54 54.18
C ARG A 67 -5.70 22.17 53.26
N ALA A 68 -4.47 22.37 53.73
CA ALA A 68 -3.37 22.89 52.91
C ALA A 68 -2.63 21.81 52.09
N CYS A 69 -2.70 20.53 52.49
CA CYS A 69 -2.05 19.44 51.74
C CYS A 69 -2.89 18.90 50.58
N LEU A 70 -4.22 19.09 50.57
CA LEU A 70 -5.09 18.56 49.52
C LEU A 70 -5.15 19.44 48.27
N PHE A 71 -4.92 20.76 48.38
CA PHE A 71 -4.81 21.63 47.21
C PHE A 71 -3.42 21.59 46.56
N LEU A 72 -2.36 21.33 47.34
CA LEU A 72 -1.04 21.06 46.79
C LEU A 72 -0.95 19.68 46.15
N LEU A 73 -1.61 18.63 46.68
CA LEU A 73 -1.68 17.34 46.00
C LEU A 73 -2.52 17.37 44.73
N ALA A 74 -3.63 18.13 44.66
CA ALA A 74 -4.40 18.27 43.41
C ALA A 74 -3.63 19.07 42.35
N ALA A 75 -2.87 20.11 42.74
CA ALA A 75 -2.00 20.84 41.84
C ALA A 75 -0.76 20.01 41.42
N LEU A 76 -0.19 19.18 42.30
CA LEU A 76 0.90 18.25 41.98
C LEU A 76 0.41 17.06 41.14
N LEU A 77 -0.84 16.61 41.30
CA LEU A 77 -1.45 15.56 40.47
C LEU A 77 -1.88 16.07 39.09
N GLN A 78 -2.21 17.36 38.95
CA GLN A 78 -2.43 17.99 37.64
C GLN A 78 -1.12 18.32 36.91
N VAL A 79 -0.02 18.52 37.64
CA VAL A 79 1.31 18.68 37.02
C VAL A 79 1.93 17.33 36.61
N THR A 80 1.53 16.20 37.20
CA THR A 80 2.03 14.87 36.76
C THR A 80 1.28 14.27 35.58
N ALA A 81 0.02 14.65 35.32
CA ALA A 81 -0.72 14.17 34.14
C ALA A 81 -0.36 14.93 32.85
N ALA A 82 0.12 16.18 32.97
CA ALA A 82 0.68 16.95 31.86
C ALA A 82 2.16 16.61 31.57
N ALA A 83 2.78 15.72 32.35
CA ALA A 83 4.20 15.38 32.27
C ALA A 83 4.49 13.98 31.69
N GLN A 84 3.50 13.30 31.10
CA GLN A 84 3.69 11.98 30.47
C GLN A 84 3.82 12.00 28.94
N ALA A 85 3.65 13.16 28.27
CA ALA A 85 4.13 13.31 26.89
C ALA A 85 5.62 13.70 26.93
N GLN A 86 6.45 12.80 27.45
CA GLN A 86 7.88 12.91 27.24
C GLN A 86 8.11 12.60 25.78
N ALA A 87 8.20 13.66 24.97
CA ALA A 87 8.62 13.64 23.58
C ALA A 87 9.60 12.49 23.33
N THR A 88 9.14 11.39 22.76
CA THR A 88 10.04 10.30 22.44
C THR A 88 10.93 10.83 21.34
N SER A 89 12.23 10.97 21.63
CA SER A 89 13.21 11.41 20.60
C SER A 89 13.27 10.43 19.43
N THR A 90 12.77 9.22 19.65
CA THR A 90 12.81 8.10 18.71
C THR A 90 11.52 7.29 18.74
N TYR A 91 11.30 6.48 17.70
CA TYR A 91 10.21 5.51 17.59
C TYR A 91 10.68 4.25 16.88
N GLN A 92 9.85 3.21 16.86
CA GLN A 92 10.09 1.99 16.11
C GLN A 92 8.79 1.51 15.46
N ASN A 93 8.90 0.86 14.30
CA ASN A 93 7.78 0.21 13.62
C ASN A 93 7.52 -1.23 14.13
N PRO A 94 6.25 -1.68 14.18
CA PRO A 94 5.04 -0.94 13.78
C PRO A 94 4.66 0.11 14.85
N LEU A 95 3.85 1.09 14.47
CA LEU A 95 3.40 2.13 15.39
C LEU A 95 2.57 1.56 16.55
N PRO A 96 2.76 2.03 17.80
CA PRO A 96 1.92 1.65 18.92
C PRO A 96 0.55 2.34 18.84
N VAL A 97 -0.42 1.61 18.28
CA VAL A 97 -1.83 2.03 18.21
C VAL A 97 -2.59 1.41 19.36
N THR A 98 -2.95 2.20 20.38
CA THR A 98 -3.62 1.76 21.62
C THR A 98 -5.13 1.66 21.44
N LEU A 99 -5.71 0.51 21.78
CA LEU A 99 -7.14 0.24 21.79
C LEU A 99 -7.81 0.79 23.06
N ALA A 100 -9.14 0.84 23.06
CA ALA A 100 -9.93 1.21 24.25
C ALA A 100 -9.65 0.34 25.49
N SER A 101 -9.21 -0.92 25.28
CA SER A 101 -8.79 -1.85 26.33
C SER A 101 -7.43 -1.52 26.95
N GLY A 102 -6.62 -0.66 26.32
CA GLY A 102 -5.22 -0.43 26.64
C GLY A 102 -4.24 -1.38 25.94
N GLU A 103 -4.74 -2.35 25.16
CA GLU A 103 -3.90 -3.23 24.32
C GLU A 103 -3.42 -2.52 23.06
N ILE A 104 -2.37 -3.04 22.42
CA ILE A 104 -1.91 -2.55 21.12
C ILE A 104 -2.67 -3.26 20.00
N ALA A 105 -3.22 -2.47 19.08
CA ALA A 105 -3.86 -2.94 17.88
C ALA A 105 -2.88 -3.77 17.03
N GLN A 106 -3.37 -4.91 16.58
CA GLN A 106 -2.64 -5.88 15.78
C GLN A 106 -2.79 -5.63 14.28
N ASN A 107 -3.64 -4.68 13.89
CA ASN A 107 -4.01 -4.35 12.53
C ASN A 107 -4.55 -2.90 12.46
N CYS A 108 -4.13 -2.18 11.43
CA CYS A 108 -4.70 -0.90 10.99
C CYS A 108 -4.39 -0.82 9.49
N ALA A 109 -5.21 -1.52 8.72
CA ALA A 109 -5.10 -1.51 7.27
C ALA A 109 -5.54 -0.17 6.71
N ASP A 110 -4.98 0.18 5.54
CA ASP A 110 -5.35 1.36 4.76
C ASP A 110 -5.34 2.65 5.62
N PRO A 111 -4.21 2.96 6.30
CA PRO A 111 -4.15 4.04 7.28
C PRO A 111 -4.26 5.42 6.61
N ALA A 112 -5.30 6.17 6.95
CA ALA A 112 -5.51 7.55 6.51
C ALA A 112 -5.34 8.56 7.64
N VAL A 113 -4.62 9.66 7.41
CA VAL A 113 -4.29 10.64 8.46
C VAL A 113 -4.84 12.02 8.15
N LEU A 114 -5.57 12.58 9.11
CA LEU A 114 -6.01 13.98 9.12
C LEU A 114 -5.32 14.75 10.24
N ARG A 115 -4.67 15.86 9.91
CA ARG A 115 -4.29 16.88 10.90
C ARG A 115 -5.49 17.77 11.20
N ASP A 116 -5.88 17.90 12.47
CA ASP A 116 -7.00 18.78 12.85
C ASP A 116 -6.57 20.26 12.74
N PRO A 117 -7.11 21.03 11.77
CA PRO A 117 -6.73 22.43 11.60
C PRO A 117 -7.33 23.35 12.67
N ARG A 118 -8.29 22.87 13.48
CA ARG A 118 -8.91 23.64 14.56
C ARG A 118 -8.25 23.41 15.92
N ALA A 119 -7.37 22.42 16.03
CA ALA A 119 -6.69 22.12 17.28
C ALA A 119 -5.65 23.21 17.61
N THR A 120 -5.64 23.66 18.87
CA THR A 120 -4.67 24.66 19.35
C THR A 120 -3.26 24.11 19.45
N GLN A 121 -3.14 22.81 19.72
CA GLN A 121 -1.90 22.05 19.64
C GLN A 121 -1.97 21.10 18.46
N PRO A 122 -0.85 20.81 17.77
CA PRO A 122 -0.82 19.81 16.71
C PRO A 122 -1.47 18.50 17.18
N THR A 123 -2.56 18.12 16.51
CA THR A 123 -3.34 16.92 16.80
C THR A 123 -3.70 16.27 15.48
N TRP A 124 -3.52 14.96 15.41
CA TRP A 124 -3.78 14.15 14.23
C TRP A 124 -4.78 13.05 14.56
N TYR A 125 -5.52 12.62 13.55
CA TYR A 125 -6.45 11.53 13.59
C TYR A 125 -6.08 10.50 12.54
N LEU A 126 -6.09 9.23 12.92
CA LEU A 126 -5.81 8.08 12.07
C LEU A 126 -7.09 7.27 11.90
N TYR A 127 -7.41 6.94 10.66
CA TYR A 127 -8.56 6.11 10.29
C TYR A 127 -8.02 4.86 9.61
N CYS A 128 -8.59 3.70 9.92
CA CYS A 128 -8.21 2.44 9.27
C CYS A 128 -9.43 1.83 8.56
N THR A 129 -9.19 0.90 7.64
CA THR A 129 -10.24 0.08 7.00
C THR A 129 -11.10 -0.66 8.03
N THR A 130 -12.34 -1.01 7.67
CA THR A 130 -13.17 -1.89 8.49
C THR A 130 -12.59 -3.29 8.55
N ASP A 131 -11.95 -3.61 9.67
CA ASP A 131 -11.26 -4.88 9.91
C ASP A 131 -11.30 -5.26 11.40
N PRO A 132 -10.90 -6.50 11.76
CA PRO A 132 -10.47 -6.82 13.12
C PRO A 132 -9.23 -6.02 13.48
N VAL A 133 -9.22 -5.45 14.69
CA VAL A 133 -8.07 -4.69 15.21
C VAL A 133 -7.27 -5.46 16.25
N SER A 134 -7.86 -6.46 16.90
CA SER A 134 -7.19 -7.35 17.85
C SER A 134 -7.80 -8.75 17.79
N ARG A 135 -6.98 -9.76 18.04
CA ARG A 135 -7.44 -11.14 18.16
C ARG A 135 -8.34 -11.37 19.38
N ASP A 136 -8.21 -10.51 20.37
CA ASP A 136 -8.91 -10.59 21.66
C ASP A 136 -10.27 -9.88 21.63
N GLU A 137 -10.52 -9.07 20.59
CA GLU A 137 -11.84 -8.50 20.33
C GLU A 137 -12.71 -9.46 19.53
N LYS A 138 -13.74 -10.00 20.19
CA LYS A 138 -14.67 -10.99 19.62
C LYS A 138 -16.08 -10.45 19.50
N GLU A 139 -16.77 -10.95 18.48
CA GLU A 139 -18.21 -10.79 18.28
C GLU A 139 -18.80 -12.15 17.90
N GLY A 140 -19.58 -12.73 18.81
CA GLY A 140 -19.95 -14.14 18.71
C GLY A 140 -18.71 -15.05 18.66
N ASP A 141 -18.70 -16.00 17.71
CA ASP A 141 -17.58 -16.90 17.47
C ASP A 141 -16.47 -16.28 16.58
N GLY A 142 -16.70 -15.07 16.06
CA GLY A 142 -15.80 -14.37 15.14
C GLY A 142 -15.02 -13.23 15.80
N TYR A 143 -14.15 -12.58 15.01
CA TYR A 143 -13.56 -11.31 15.41
C TYR A 143 -14.59 -10.18 15.32
N ARG A 144 -14.47 -9.20 16.20
CA ARG A 144 -15.19 -7.94 16.06
C ARG A 144 -14.57 -7.12 14.94
N PHE A 145 -15.37 -6.75 13.95
CA PHE A 145 -14.97 -5.80 12.91
C PHE A 145 -15.36 -4.39 13.32
N ARG A 146 -14.40 -3.47 13.38
CA ARG A 146 -14.67 -2.07 13.72
C ARG A 146 -14.93 -1.27 12.46
N LEU A 147 -16.03 -0.51 12.41
CA LEU A 147 -16.39 0.27 11.22
C LEU A 147 -15.55 1.55 11.16
N LEU A 148 -14.50 1.52 10.34
CA LEU A 148 -13.53 2.60 10.16
C LEU A 148 -13.06 3.20 11.51
N PRO A 149 -12.29 2.44 12.33
CA PRO A 149 -11.87 2.89 13.66
C PRO A 149 -11.01 4.15 13.56
N VAL A 150 -11.20 5.05 14.52
CA VAL A 150 -10.55 6.35 14.61
C VAL A 150 -9.65 6.39 15.84
N TYR A 151 -8.42 6.80 15.63
CA TYR A 151 -7.41 7.01 16.66
C TYR A 151 -6.94 8.46 16.65
N ARG A 152 -6.36 8.95 17.75
CA ARG A 152 -5.83 10.30 17.90
C ARG A 152 -4.40 10.28 18.39
N SER A 153 -3.58 11.16 17.83
CA SER A 153 -2.20 11.38 18.28
C SER A 153 -1.88 12.86 18.41
N THR A 154 -0.90 13.16 19.26
CA THR A 154 -0.27 14.50 19.38
C THR A 154 1.22 14.46 19.02
N ASP A 155 1.75 13.31 18.62
CA ASP A 155 3.16 13.12 18.26
C ASP A 155 3.40 12.26 17.01
N LEU A 156 2.33 11.79 16.36
CA LEU A 156 2.31 10.89 15.20
C LEU A 156 2.86 9.47 15.46
N VAL A 157 3.28 9.18 16.69
CA VAL A 157 3.86 7.88 17.09
C VAL A 157 2.86 7.09 17.92
N HIS A 158 2.32 7.71 18.97
CA HIS A 158 1.38 7.09 19.90
C HIS A 158 -0.03 7.48 19.50
N TRP A 159 -0.87 6.48 19.22
CA TRP A 159 -2.24 6.68 18.75
C TRP A 159 -3.22 6.06 19.72
N ASP A 160 -4.11 6.86 20.31
CA ASP A 160 -5.13 6.36 21.23
C ASP A 160 -6.48 6.23 20.52
N TRP A 161 -7.16 5.09 20.68
CA TRP A 161 -8.50 4.88 20.16
C TRP A 161 -9.47 5.96 20.67
N VAL A 162 -10.34 6.45 19.79
CA VAL A 162 -11.35 7.46 20.11
C VAL A 162 -12.76 6.95 19.87
N ALA A 163 -13.03 6.39 18.70
CA ALA A 163 -14.36 5.95 18.29
C ALA A 163 -14.26 5.00 17.08
N ASP A 164 -15.34 4.28 16.81
CA ASP A 164 -15.59 3.74 15.47
C ASP A 164 -16.36 4.81 14.67
N SER A 165 -16.07 5.02 13.39
CA SER A 165 -16.70 6.11 12.63
C SER A 165 -18.21 5.92 12.48
N PHE A 166 -18.65 4.66 12.44
CA PHE A 166 -20.05 4.29 12.36
C PHE A 166 -20.42 3.22 13.40
N ILE A 167 -21.66 3.28 13.88
CA ILE A 167 -22.25 2.22 14.71
C ILE A 167 -22.78 1.09 13.82
N ASP A 168 -23.47 1.46 12.74
CA ASP A 168 -24.02 0.56 11.73
C ASP A 168 -23.52 0.95 10.35
N ARG A 169 -23.63 0.03 9.38
CA ARG A 169 -23.33 0.34 7.98
C ARG A 169 -24.26 1.45 7.47
N PRO A 170 -23.73 2.62 7.09
CA PRO A 170 -24.55 3.73 6.65
C PRO A 170 -25.09 3.48 5.23
N ALA A 171 -26.32 3.92 4.95
CA ALA A 171 -26.82 3.96 3.57
C ALA A 171 -25.88 4.80 2.68
N PRO A 172 -25.64 4.40 1.42
CA PRO A 172 -26.31 3.33 0.67
C PRO A 172 -25.57 1.96 0.74
N ALA A 173 -24.76 1.71 1.78
CA ALA A 173 -24.09 0.42 1.91
C ALA A 173 -25.10 -0.69 2.17
N ALA A 174 -25.01 -1.79 1.41
CA ALA A 174 -25.82 -2.96 1.65
C ALA A 174 -25.52 -3.57 3.05
N PRO A 175 -26.45 -4.35 3.66
CA PRO A 175 -26.26 -4.88 5.02
C PRO A 175 -24.99 -5.73 5.22
N LYS A 176 -24.47 -6.35 4.16
CA LYS A 176 -23.25 -7.19 4.19
C LYS A 176 -22.03 -6.49 3.60
N SER A 177 -22.16 -5.23 3.20
CA SER A 177 -21.09 -4.45 2.59
C SER A 177 -19.93 -4.25 3.56
N TRP A 178 -18.71 -4.09 3.05
CA TRP A 178 -17.60 -3.62 3.84
C TRP A 178 -17.38 -2.13 3.58
N LEU A 179 -16.81 -1.45 4.58
CA LEU A 179 -16.35 -0.08 4.42
C LEU A 179 -14.83 -0.11 4.41
N TRP A 180 -14.23 0.12 3.24
CA TRP A 180 -12.78 0.10 3.07
C TRP A 180 -12.22 1.51 2.88
N ALA A 181 -10.89 1.63 3.00
CA ALA A 181 -10.06 2.79 2.65
C ALA A 181 -10.74 4.14 2.96
N PRO A 182 -10.65 4.62 4.22
CA PRO A 182 -11.17 5.92 4.59
C PRO A 182 -10.33 7.05 4.01
N GLU A 183 -10.95 8.19 3.71
CA GLU A 183 -10.27 9.41 3.30
C GLU A 183 -10.86 10.63 4.02
N PRO A 184 -10.18 11.13 5.08
CA PRO A 184 -10.66 12.22 5.91
C PRO A 184 -10.17 13.60 5.43
N HIS A 185 -11.09 14.55 5.26
CA HIS A 185 -10.75 15.95 4.95
C HIS A 185 -11.41 16.94 5.89
N TYR A 186 -10.80 18.12 6.00
CA TYR A 186 -11.43 19.30 6.59
C TYR A 186 -11.56 20.39 5.54
N HIS A 187 -12.80 20.79 5.25
CA HIS A 187 -13.09 21.94 4.40
C HIS A 187 -14.46 22.54 4.75
N ASP A 188 -14.64 23.82 4.42
CA ASP A 188 -15.89 24.56 4.62
C ASP A 188 -16.43 24.49 6.07
N GLY A 189 -15.51 24.52 7.04
CA GLY A 189 -15.84 24.50 8.47
C GLY A 189 -16.23 23.12 9.02
N ARG A 190 -16.18 22.06 8.21
CA ARG A 190 -16.64 20.70 8.56
C ARG A 190 -15.59 19.64 8.24
N TYR A 191 -15.73 18.49 8.89
CA TYR A 191 -14.99 17.29 8.55
C TYR A 191 -15.83 16.45 7.59
N TRP A 192 -15.15 15.83 6.65
CA TRP A 192 -15.69 14.95 5.64
C TRP A 192 -14.91 13.64 5.69
N LEU A 193 -15.61 12.52 5.56
CA LEU A 193 -15.03 11.19 5.50
C LEU A 193 -15.60 10.53 4.26
N TYR A 194 -14.75 10.36 3.26
CA TYR A 194 -15.04 9.55 2.08
C TYR A 194 -14.56 8.14 2.36
N TYR A 195 -15.25 7.14 1.81
CA TYR A 195 -14.91 5.75 2.07
C TYR A 195 -15.46 4.86 0.97
N THR A 196 -14.81 3.72 0.77
CA THR A 196 -15.30 2.69 -0.13
C THR A 196 -16.50 1.97 0.47
N ILE A 197 -17.52 1.76 -0.34
CA ILE A 197 -18.62 0.82 -0.11
C ILE A 197 -18.39 -0.35 -1.07
N THR A 198 -18.17 -1.56 -0.58
CA THR A 198 -17.86 -2.71 -1.48
C THR A 198 -19.07 -3.26 -2.20
N ASP A 199 -20.24 -3.06 -1.60
CA ASP A 199 -21.53 -3.57 -2.03
C ASP A 199 -22.60 -2.50 -1.75
N THR A 200 -23.24 -2.01 -2.81
CA THR A 200 -24.21 -0.93 -2.75
C THR A 200 -25.61 -1.53 -2.67
N ASP A 201 -26.51 -0.90 -1.91
CA ASP A 201 -27.90 -1.37 -1.85
C ASP A 201 -28.58 -1.31 -3.25
N ASP A 202 -29.55 -2.21 -3.45
CA ASP A 202 -30.25 -2.35 -4.74
C ASP A 202 -30.94 -1.07 -5.23
N ALA A 203 -31.27 -0.13 -4.34
CA ALA A 203 -31.93 1.12 -4.72
C ALA A 203 -30.95 2.13 -5.34
N HIS A 204 -29.66 1.98 -5.07
CA HIS A 204 -28.58 2.81 -5.61
C HIS A 204 -27.67 2.06 -6.59
N SER A 205 -27.88 0.75 -6.75
CA SER A 205 -27.26 -0.05 -7.78
C SER A 205 -27.89 0.20 -9.15
N PRO A 206 -27.11 0.32 -10.22
CA PRO A 206 -27.67 0.32 -11.57
C PRO A 206 -28.15 -1.07 -11.99
N GLU A 207 -27.80 -2.16 -11.30
CA GLU A 207 -28.26 -3.54 -11.52
C GLU A 207 -28.61 -4.20 -10.18
N PRO A 208 -29.91 -4.30 -9.82
CA PRO A 208 -30.32 -4.91 -8.55
C PRO A 208 -29.92 -6.38 -8.43
N GLY A 209 -29.72 -6.85 -7.20
CA GLY A 209 -29.36 -8.23 -6.88
C GLY A 209 -27.87 -8.54 -7.08
N CYS A 210 -27.04 -7.50 -7.24
CA CYS A 210 -25.60 -7.63 -7.27
C CYS A 210 -25.00 -7.52 -5.86
N GLY A 211 -23.76 -7.98 -5.70
CA GLY A 211 -23.06 -8.04 -4.41
C GLY A 211 -21.61 -7.54 -4.48
N SER A 212 -21.30 -6.74 -5.51
CA SER A 212 -19.92 -6.31 -5.84
C SER A 212 -19.88 -4.99 -6.62
N ASP A 213 -20.99 -4.29 -6.65
CA ASP A 213 -21.18 -2.97 -7.24
C ASP A 213 -20.69 -1.91 -6.26
N SER A 214 -19.36 -1.82 -6.21
CA SER A 214 -18.64 -0.88 -5.37
C SER A 214 -18.92 0.58 -5.70
N ALA A 215 -18.87 1.45 -4.69
CA ALA A 215 -19.11 2.89 -4.79
C ALA A 215 -18.27 3.68 -3.77
N ILE A 216 -18.16 4.99 -3.94
CA ILE A 216 -17.62 5.89 -2.91
C ILE A 216 -18.77 6.51 -2.12
N GLY A 217 -18.79 6.28 -0.81
CA GLY A 217 -19.67 6.97 0.14
C GLY A 217 -19.06 8.24 0.71
N VAL A 218 -19.88 9.07 1.35
CA VAL A 218 -19.41 10.26 2.08
C VAL A 218 -20.24 10.51 3.34
N ALA A 219 -19.56 10.90 4.41
CA ALA A 219 -20.14 11.38 5.64
C ALA A 219 -19.52 12.71 6.07
N SER A 220 -20.25 13.46 6.89
CA SER A 220 -19.73 14.71 7.45
C SER A 220 -19.92 14.79 8.97
N SER A 221 -19.06 15.55 9.64
CA SER A 221 -19.11 15.78 11.07
C SER A 221 -18.64 17.19 11.46
N ALA A 222 -18.98 17.59 12.68
CA ALA A 222 -18.43 18.79 13.33
C ALA A 222 -17.13 18.50 14.08
N SER A 223 -16.70 17.24 14.15
CA SER A 223 -15.51 16.75 14.85
C SER A 223 -14.82 15.67 14.00
N PRO A 224 -13.48 15.59 13.99
CA PRO A 224 -12.77 14.53 13.27
C PRO A 224 -13.06 13.14 13.85
N ALA A 225 -13.42 13.06 15.13
CA ALA A 225 -13.80 11.79 15.77
C ALA A 225 -15.26 11.37 15.51
N GLY A 226 -16.03 12.16 14.76
CA GLY A 226 -17.48 11.98 14.66
C GLY A 226 -18.25 12.60 15.83
N PRO A 227 -19.56 12.28 15.96
CA PRO A 227 -20.30 11.30 15.16
C PRO A 227 -20.39 11.71 13.69
N TRP A 228 -20.29 10.74 12.79
CA TRP A 228 -20.36 10.96 11.35
C TRP A 228 -21.80 10.80 10.85
N ARG A 229 -22.23 11.72 9.99
CA ARG A 229 -23.53 11.67 9.32
C ARG A 229 -23.33 11.41 7.83
N ALA A 230 -23.64 10.20 7.40
CA ALA A 230 -23.62 9.82 5.99
C ALA A 230 -24.61 10.64 5.15
N SER A 231 -24.29 10.86 3.87
CA SER A 231 -25.13 11.57 2.90
C SER A 231 -26.36 10.77 2.48
N GLY A 232 -26.30 9.43 2.56
CA GLY A 232 -27.32 8.51 2.08
C GLY A 232 -27.29 8.26 0.58
N LYS A 233 -26.27 8.75 -0.15
CA LYS A 233 -26.07 8.54 -1.59
C LYS A 233 -24.57 8.40 -1.91
N PRO A 234 -24.20 7.66 -2.96
CA PRO A 234 -22.80 7.57 -3.35
C PRO A 234 -22.33 8.88 -4.02
N VAL A 235 -21.08 9.27 -3.75
CA VAL A 235 -20.37 10.36 -4.45
C VAL A 235 -19.95 9.91 -5.84
N VAL A 236 -19.42 8.69 -5.93
CA VAL A 236 -19.15 7.98 -7.18
C VAL A 236 -20.02 6.72 -7.17
N PRO A 237 -21.04 6.61 -8.04
CA PRO A 237 -21.91 5.44 -8.09
C PRO A 237 -21.19 4.23 -8.71
N PRO A 238 -21.75 3.02 -8.59
CA PRO A 238 -21.18 1.84 -9.23
C PRO A 238 -21.02 1.98 -10.75
N ARG A 239 -19.85 1.59 -11.25
CA ARG A 239 -19.48 1.74 -12.67
C ARG A 239 -19.68 0.42 -13.41
N ARG A 240 -20.70 0.32 -14.27
CA ARG A 240 -20.95 -0.87 -15.09
C ARG A 240 -19.78 -1.09 -16.08
N ALA A 241 -19.15 -2.26 -16.03
CA ALA A 241 -18.15 -2.73 -16.98
C ALA A 241 -18.72 -3.64 -18.07
N GLY A 242 -19.98 -4.06 -17.92
CA GLY A 242 -20.67 -4.92 -18.88
C GLY A 242 -22.10 -5.26 -18.45
N PRO A 243 -22.75 -6.21 -19.14
CA PRO A 243 -24.10 -6.66 -18.76
C PRO A 243 -24.09 -7.46 -17.46
N GLY A 244 -25.20 -7.38 -16.72
CA GLY A 244 -25.38 -8.03 -15.42
C GLY A 244 -24.47 -7.45 -14.33
N CYS A 245 -24.11 -8.27 -13.34
CA CYS A 245 -23.28 -7.87 -12.20
C CYS A 245 -21.78 -7.74 -12.52
N LYS A 246 -21.44 -7.03 -13.60
CA LYS A 246 -20.06 -6.75 -13.99
C LYS A 246 -19.76 -5.27 -13.79
N PHE A 247 -18.92 -4.99 -12.79
CA PHE A 247 -18.57 -3.64 -12.37
C PHE A 247 -17.06 -3.43 -12.39
N ASP A 248 -16.65 -2.24 -12.81
CA ASP A 248 -15.31 -1.75 -12.48
C ASP A 248 -15.26 -1.36 -11.01
N TRP A 249 -14.07 -1.40 -10.42
CA TRP A 249 -13.86 -1.12 -9.01
C TRP A 249 -13.88 0.38 -8.77
N THR A 250 -14.67 0.79 -7.79
CA THR A 250 -14.86 2.18 -7.37
C THR A 250 -14.47 2.24 -5.90
N PHE A 251 -13.17 2.18 -5.67
CA PHE A 251 -12.51 2.03 -4.38
C PHE A 251 -11.57 3.21 -4.09
N ASP A 252 -11.02 3.22 -2.88
CA ASP A 252 -9.86 4.01 -2.45
C ASP A 252 -9.93 5.49 -2.88
N PRO A 253 -10.86 6.27 -2.29
CA PRO A 253 -10.97 7.68 -2.60
C PRO A 253 -9.75 8.46 -2.09
N ASP A 254 -9.31 9.46 -2.84
CA ASP A 254 -8.39 10.51 -2.39
C ASP A 254 -8.84 11.86 -2.94
N ILE A 255 -8.75 12.94 -2.17
CA ILE A 255 -9.16 14.28 -2.64
C ILE A 255 -8.05 15.30 -2.46
N VAL A 256 -7.76 16.00 -3.55
CA VAL A 256 -6.88 17.16 -3.54
C VAL A 256 -7.60 18.43 -3.93
N VAL A 257 -7.05 19.55 -3.50
CA VAL A 257 -7.54 20.89 -3.81
C VAL A 257 -6.48 21.62 -4.63
N ASP A 258 -6.83 22.05 -5.84
CA ASP A 258 -5.97 22.88 -6.69
C ASP A 258 -5.95 24.35 -6.21
N ASP A 259 -5.04 25.16 -6.75
CA ASP A 259 -4.83 26.55 -6.32
C ASP A 259 -6.06 27.45 -6.50
N ASP A 260 -6.93 27.10 -7.45
CA ASP A 260 -8.17 27.83 -7.72
C ASP A 260 -9.34 27.39 -6.81
N GLY A 261 -9.08 26.45 -5.87
CA GLY A 261 -10.08 25.86 -4.98
C GLY A 261 -10.85 24.69 -5.59
N THR A 262 -10.59 24.32 -6.85
CA THR A 262 -11.20 23.14 -7.47
C THR A 262 -10.76 21.87 -6.72
N ARG A 263 -11.73 21.02 -6.39
CA ARG A 263 -11.47 19.72 -5.77
C ARG A 263 -11.46 18.62 -6.83
N TRP A 264 -10.49 17.73 -6.72
CA TRP A 264 -10.33 16.55 -7.58
C TRP A 264 -10.41 15.31 -6.71
N LEU A 265 -11.33 14.40 -7.03
CA LEU A 265 -11.46 13.09 -6.42
C LEU A 265 -10.75 12.06 -7.31
N TYR A 266 -9.80 11.35 -6.74
CA TYR A 266 -9.24 10.11 -7.27
C TYR A 266 -10.02 8.93 -6.71
N TYR A 267 -10.21 7.90 -7.52
CA TYR A 267 -10.85 6.65 -7.12
C TYR A 267 -10.52 5.54 -8.11
N GLY A 268 -10.69 4.29 -7.69
CA GLY A 268 -10.50 3.11 -8.53
C GLY A 268 -9.39 2.20 -8.03
N SER A 269 -9.25 1.04 -8.66
CA SER A 269 -8.31 0.00 -8.27
C SER A 269 -8.08 -0.93 -9.48
N TYR A 270 -7.58 -2.15 -9.28
CA TYR A 270 -7.22 -3.07 -10.36
C TYR A 270 -8.34 -3.31 -11.38
N GLY A 271 -9.60 -3.36 -10.94
CA GLY A 271 -10.75 -3.42 -11.84
C GLY A 271 -11.03 -2.08 -12.50
N GLY A 272 -10.51 -1.86 -13.71
CA GLY A 272 -10.78 -0.68 -14.53
C GLY A 272 -9.73 0.45 -14.41
N GLY A 273 -8.90 0.42 -13.37
CA GLY A 273 -7.82 1.38 -13.14
C GLY A 273 -8.21 2.55 -12.22
N ILE A 274 -7.26 3.46 -12.01
CA ILE A 274 -7.43 4.65 -11.17
C ILE A 274 -7.87 5.82 -12.05
N PHE A 275 -8.91 6.52 -11.62
CA PHE A 275 -9.49 7.68 -12.26
C PHE A 275 -9.35 8.92 -11.41
N VAL A 276 -9.36 10.07 -12.05
CA VAL A 276 -9.53 11.38 -11.42
C VAL A 276 -10.74 12.08 -12.04
N GLN A 277 -11.55 12.71 -11.21
CA GLN A 277 -12.72 13.46 -11.64
C GLN A 277 -12.92 14.68 -10.74
N ARG A 278 -13.56 15.73 -11.26
CA ARG A 278 -13.85 16.91 -10.44
C ARG A 278 -14.89 16.52 -9.39
N LEU A 279 -14.65 16.93 -8.15
CA LEU A 279 -15.61 16.83 -7.07
C LEU A 279 -16.45 18.11 -7.02
N ALA A 280 -17.77 17.96 -6.91
CA ALA A 280 -18.69 19.08 -6.78
C ALA A 280 -18.34 19.95 -5.55
N ALA A 281 -18.69 21.23 -5.61
CA ALA A 281 -18.35 22.18 -4.54
C ALA A 281 -18.93 21.79 -3.17
N ASP A 282 -20.05 21.06 -3.15
CA ASP A 282 -20.66 20.55 -1.92
C ASP A 282 -20.02 19.26 -1.39
N GLY A 283 -19.11 18.64 -2.16
CA GLY A 283 -18.45 17.38 -1.81
C GLY A 283 -19.33 16.14 -1.93
N LEU A 284 -20.53 16.23 -2.53
CA LEU A 284 -21.52 15.15 -2.49
C LEU A 284 -21.67 14.37 -3.79
N ALA A 285 -21.02 14.79 -4.88
CA ALA A 285 -21.05 14.14 -6.17
C ALA A 285 -19.82 14.49 -7.01
N VAL A 286 -19.51 13.66 -8.00
CA VAL A 286 -18.55 14.00 -9.05
C VAL A 286 -19.20 14.76 -10.22
N GLU A 287 -18.40 15.58 -10.92
CA GLU A 287 -18.80 16.39 -12.06
C GLU A 287 -17.84 16.21 -13.25
N GLY A 288 -18.36 16.39 -14.46
CA GLY A 288 -17.56 16.30 -15.69
C GLY A 288 -17.17 14.86 -16.05
N GLU A 289 -16.16 14.71 -16.88
CA GLU A 289 -15.68 13.39 -17.34
C GLU A 289 -14.57 12.86 -16.41
N ALA A 290 -14.65 11.57 -16.08
CA ALA A 290 -13.58 10.88 -15.38
C ALA A 290 -12.40 10.60 -16.32
N ARG A 291 -11.18 10.81 -15.85
CA ARG A 291 -9.95 10.57 -16.61
C ARG A 291 -9.12 9.46 -15.98
N LEU A 292 -8.75 8.46 -16.76
CA LEU A 292 -7.83 7.40 -16.33
C LEU A 292 -6.43 7.98 -16.08
N VAL A 293 -5.87 7.71 -14.90
CA VAL A 293 -4.53 8.17 -14.46
C VAL A 293 -3.63 7.03 -13.98
N GLY A 294 -4.19 5.84 -13.75
CA GLY A 294 -3.44 4.61 -13.50
C GLY A 294 -4.10 3.44 -14.21
N THR A 295 -3.31 2.61 -14.90
CA THR A 295 -3.86 1.51 -15.71
C THR A 295 -4.59 0.46 -14.87
N SER A 296 -5.59 -0.17 -15.49
CA SER A 296 -6.24 -1.38 -14.99
C SER A 296 -5.22 -2.51 -14.77
N GLY A 297 -5.50 -3.36 -13.78
CA GLY A 297 -4.72 -4.56 -13.45
C GLY A 297 -3.42 -4.31 -12.67
N ARG A 298 -3.01 -3.05 -12.43
CA ARG A 298 -1.77 -2.75 -11.72
C ARG A 298 -1.94 -2.00 -10.40
N TYR A 299 -2.79 -0.99 -10.34
CA TYR A 299 -2.75 -0.01 -9.26
C TYR A 299 -4.01 0.04 -8.39
N GLU A 300 -3.82 0.35 -7.11
CA GLU A 300 -4.86 0.73 -6.13
C GLU A 300 -4.29 1.73 -5.10
N GLY A 301 -5.13 2.20 -4.17
CA GLY A 301 -4.71 3.08 -3.07
C GLY A 301 -4.10 4.38 -3.56
N ALA A 302 -4.84 5.15 -4.35
CA ALA A 302 -4.38 6.44 -4.84
C ALA A 302 -4.16 7.42 -3.67
N GLU A 303 -3.01 8.08 -3.65
CA GLU A 303 -2.70 9.17 -2.70
C GLU A 303 -1.97 10.25 -3.48
N VAL A 304 -2.51 11.47 -3.49
CA VAL A 304 -1.99 12.56 -4.30
C VAL A 304 -1.56 13.74 -3.43
N VAL A 305 -0.28 14.11 -3.56
CA VAL A 305 0.27 15.29 -2.88
C VAL A 305 0.90 16.27 -3.84
N ARG A 306 0.87 17.54 -3.46
CA ARG A 306 1.53 18.62 -4.19
C ARG A 306 2.85 18.99 -3.53
N HIS A 307 3.93 19.00 -4.32
CA HIS A 307 5.26 19.41 -3.88
C HIS A 307 6.03 20.12 -5.00
N ASP A 308 6.59 21.30 -4.73
CA ASP A 308 7.39 22.10 -5.67
C ASP A 308 6.77 22.26 -7.07
N GLY A 309 5.46 22.54 -7.12
CA GLY A 309 4.72 22.76 -8.37
C GLY A 309 4.48 21.50 -9.21
N TRP A 310 4.55 20.33 -8.58
CA TRP A 310 4.17 19.03 -9.15
C TRP A 310 3.12 18.36 -8.29
N TRP A 311 2.22 17.64 -8.93
CA TRP A 311 1.33 16.65 -8.33
C TRP A 311 2.00 15.29 -8.40
N TYR A 312 2.06 14.55 -7.29
CA TYR A 312 2.61 13.20 -7.22
C TYR A 312 1.49 12.23 -6.91
N LEU A 313 1.22 11.29 -7.82
CA LEU A 313 0.31 10.18 -7.58
C LEU A 313 1.13 9.01 -7.04
N PHE A 314 0.96 8.74 -5.75
CA PHE A 314 1.36 7.48 -5.14
C PHE A 314 0.25 6.46 -5.37
N ALA A 315 0.63 5.26 -5.78
CA ALA A 315 -0.29 4.15 -5.94
C ALA A 315 0.45 2.85 -5.66
N SER A 316 -0.23 1.90 -5.03
CA SER A 316 0.34 0.61 -4.70
C SER A 316 -0.03 -0.42 -5.76
N ALA A 317 0.80 -1.47 -5.89
CA ALA A 317 0.56 -2.52 -6.88
C ALA A 317 0.80 -3.92 -6.30
N THR A 318 0.13 -4.91 -6.89
CA THR A 318 0.14 -6.36 -6.56
C THR A 318 -0.66 -6.74 -5.32
N ASP A 319 -0.68 -8.01 -4.92
CA ASP A 319 -1.57 -8.45 -3.84
C ASP A 319 -1.09 -7.95 -2.46
N CYS A 320 -1.94 -7.16 -1.77
CA CYS A 320 -1.77 -6.67 -0.40
C CYS A 320 -1.80 -7.76 0.67
N CYS A 321 -2.40 -8.91 0.35
CA CYS A 321 -3.13 -9.66 1.35
C CYS A 321 -2.88 -11.18 1.29
N ALA A 322 -1.73 -11.59 0.73
CA ALA A 322 -1.23 -12.96 0.67
C ALA A 322 -0.28 -13.35 1.85
N GLY A 323 -0.46 -12.76 3.05
CA GLY A 323 0.38 -13.01 4.22
C GLY A 323 1.89 -12.94 3.94
N PRO A 324 2.71 -13.97 4.24
CA PRO A 324 4.15 -13.93 3.97
C PRO A 324 4.53 -13.93 2.48
N ALA A 325 3.57 -14.14 1.58
CA ALA A 325 3.76 -14.05 0.13
C ALA A 325 3.27 -12.70 -0.44
N THR A 326 2.78 -11.78 0.39
CA THR A 326 2.40 -10.42 -0.05
C THR A 326 3.60 -9.70 -0.67
N GLY A 327 3.49 -9.32 -1.94
CA GLY A 327 4.51 -8.56 -2.69
C GLY A 327 4.13 -7.11 -2.99
N TYR A 328 3.09 -6.61 -2.32
CA TYR A 328 2.62 -5.23 -2.39
C TYR A 328 3.75 -4.20 -2.21
N ALA A 329 3.73 -3.14 -3.02
CA ALA A 329 4.75 -2.10 -2.98
C ALA A 329 4.19 -0.77 -3.49
N LEU A 330 4.81 0.34 -3.08
CA LEU A 330 4.40 1.68 -3.48
C LEU A 330 5.20 2.22 -4.68
N TYR A 331 4.47 2.80 -5.64
CA TYR A 331 5.00 3.43 -6.85
C TYR A 331 4.53 4.89 -6.92
N VAL A 332 5.29 5.71 -7.65
CA VAL A 332 4.94 7.13 -7.85
C VAL A 332 5.14 7.58 -9.29
N GLY A 333 4.23 8.44 -9.76
CA GLY A 333 4.39 9.26 -10.95
C GLY A 333 4.06 10.72 -10.62
N ARG A 334 4.45 11.67 -11.49
CA ARG A 334 4.16 13.09 -11.28
C ARG A 334 3.60 13.79 -12.50
N SER A 335 2.82 14.84 -12.26
CA SER A 335 2.17 15.67 -13.29
C SER A 335 2.23 17.15 -12.93
N ARG A 336 2.11 18.01 -13.95
CA ARG A 336 1.93 19.48 -13.76
C ARG A 336 0.49 19.87 -13.45
N THR A 337 -0.46 18.99 -13.72
CA THR A 337 -1.89 19.18 -13.44
C THR A 337 -2.41 18.01 -12.61
N PRO A 338 -3.44 18.21 -11.78
CA PRO A 338 -4.01 17.10 -11.00
C PRO A 338 -4.55 15.98 -11.91
N GLN A 339 -4.96 16.31 -13.13
CA GLN A 339 -5.53 15.32 -14.04
C GLN A 339 -4.50 14.43 -14.77
N GLY A 340 -3.20 14.61 -14.55
CA GLY A 340 -2.16 13.88 -15.29
C GLY A 340 -1.89 14.42 -16.71
N PRO A 341 -1.08 13.70 -17.52
CA PRO A 341 -0.59 12.34 -17.24
C PRO A 341 0.44 12.31 -16.11
N PHE A 342 0.43 11.23 -15.33
CA PHE A 342 1.41 11.01 -14.27
C PHE A 342 2.55 10.17 -14.83
N LEU A 343 3.69 10.82 -15.04
CA LEU A 343 4.87 10.18 -15.60
C LEU A 343 5.82 9.79 -14.48
N ASP A 344 6.45 8.62 -14.57
CA ASP A 344 7.52 8.21 -13.67
C ASP A 344 8.85 8.94 -13.98
N ARG A 345 9.90 8.60 -13.22
CA ARG A 345 11.24 9.22 -13.35
C ARG A 345 11.87 9.00 -14.73
N GLN A 346 11.43 7.99 -15.46
CA GLN A 346 11.90 7.58 -16.77
C GLN A 346 11.00 8.11 -17.89
N GLY A 347 9.87 8.74 -17.53
CA GLY A 347 8.93 9.35 -18.45
C GLY A 347 7.81 8.42 -18.92
N ASN A 348 7.64 7.24 -18.32
CA ASN A 348 6.54 6.34 -18.66
C ASN A 348 5.27 6.75 -17.91
N ASP A 349 4.13 6.70 -18.60
CA ASP A 349 2.82 7.04 -18.04
C ASP A 349 2.26 5.88 -17.19
N MET A 350 1.79 6.18 -15.98
CA MET A 350 1.12 5.22 -15.11
C MET A 350 -0.19 4.68 -15.71
N ALA A 351 -0.83 5.43 -16.61
CA ALA A 351 -2.05 5.02 -17.31
C ALA A 351 -1.80 4.20 -18.59
N ALA A 352 -0.54 4.06 -19.03
CA ALA A 352 -0.22 3.34 -20.26
C ALA A 352 -0.26 1.81 -20.10
N ALA A 353 -0.41 1.11 -21.23
CA ALA A 353 -0.30 -0.34 -21.32
C ALA A 353 1.03 -0.85 -20.75
N ARG A 354 2.15 -0.22 -21.17
CA ARG A 354 3.46 -0.35 -20.51
C ARG A 354 3.49 0.60 -19.33
N ALA A 355 2.83 0.17 -18.27
CA ALA A 355 2.60 1.00 -17.12
C ALA A 355 3.93 1.50 -16.55
N GLY A 356 4.04 2.82 -16.37
CA GLY A 356 5.14 3.46 -15.68
C GLY A 356 5.14 3.17 -14.19
N GLY A 357 5.70 4.06 -13.39
CA GLY A 357 5.63 4.12 -11.92
C GLY A 357 6.99 3.85 -11.28
N THR A 358 7.59 4.88 -10.69
CA THR A 358 8.88 4.75 -9.99
C THR A 358 8.67 4.05 -8.65
N PRO A 359 9.34 2.92 -8.36
CA PRO A 359 9.25 2.27 -7.06
C PRO A 359 9.83 3.18 -5.95
N VAL A 360 9.08 3.39 -4.87
CA VAL A 360 9.51 4.27 -3.76
C VAL A 360 9.51 3.60 -2.40
N LEU A 361 8.69 2.57 -2.21
CA LEU A 361 8.69 1.77 -0.98
C LEU A 361 8.54 0.28 -1.31
N PRO A 362 9.56 -0.36 -1.91
CA PRO A 362 9.56 -1.80 -2.07
C PRO A 362 10.00 -2.50 -0.78
N GLN A 363 9.56 -3.74 -0.58
CA GLN A 363 10.09 -4.60 0.48
C GLN A 363 11.61 -4.83 0.32
N ASN A 364 12.34 -4.88 1.43
CA ASN A 364 13.81 -4.88 1.47
C ASN A 364 14.43 -6.19 2.01
N GLY A 365 13.61 -7.23 2.18
CA GLY A 365 14.03 -8.52 2.72
C GLY A 365 14.23 -8.52 4.24
N ASN A 366 13.70 -7.53 4.97
CA ASN A 366 13.52 -7.67 6.41
C ASN A 366 12.20 -8.41 6.73
N ARG A 367 11.68 -8.27 7.96
CA ARG A 367 10.44 -8.95 8.39
C ARG A 367 9.17 -8.39 7.75
N TRP A 368 9.19 -7.17 7.24
CA TRP A 368 8.06 -6.50 6.62
C TRP A 368 8.00 -6.80 5.13
N THR A 369 6.88 -7.36 4.70
CA THR A 369 6.58 -7.61 3.29
C THR A 369 5.30 -6.86 2.92
N GLY A 370 5.13 -6.52 1.66
CA GLY A 370 3.91 -5.85 1.24
C GLY A 370 3.66 -4.42 1.73
N PRO A 371 4.67 -3.53 1.84
CA PRO A 371 4.41 -2.14 2.24
C PRO A 371 3.61 -1.38 1.18
N GLY A 372 2.51 -0.75 1.56
CA GLY A 372 1.71 0.07 0.64
C GLY A 372 0.45 0.61 1.29
N HIS A 373 -0.44 1.14 0.44
CA HIS A 373 -1.66 1.89 0.78
C HIS A 373 -1.38 2.93 1.87
N ASN A 374 -0.96 4.11 1.44
CA ASN A 374 -0.29 5.07 2.29
C ASN A 374 -0.99 6.43 2.29
N THR A 375 -0.74 7.22 3.33
CA THR A 375 -0.97 8.66 3.34
C THR A 375 0.36 9.38 3.45
N VAL A 376 0.54 10.48 2.72
CA VAL A 376 1.73 11.33 2.75
C VAL A 376 1.37 12.68 3.35
N PHE A 377 2.02 13.04 4.46
CA PHE A 377 1.67 14.24 5.21
C PHE A 377 2.90 14.90 5.82
N GLN A 378 2.71 16.11 6.36
CA GLN A 378 3.75 16.84 7.07
C GLN A 378 3.56 16.77 8.58
N ASP A 379 4.67 16.66 9.32
CA ASP A 379 4.68 16.84 10.77
C ASP A 379 4.57 18.33 11.16
N ALA A 380 4.61 18.65 12.46
CA ALA A 380 4.44 20.03 12.93
C ALA A 380 5.59 20.97 12.52
N ALA A 381 6.75 20.42 12.16
CA ALA A 381 7.87 21.19 11.63
C ALA A 381 7.82 21.29 10.09
N GLY A 382 6.95 20.57 9.39
CA GLY A 382 6.89 20.56 7.93
C GLY A 382 7.82 19.53 7.27
N GLN A 383 8.36 18.57 8.02
CA GLN A 383 9.01 17.40 7.43
C GLN A 383 7.93 16.47 6.87
N TRP A 384 8.17 15.93 5.68
CA TRP A 384 7.27 14.94 5.07
C TRP A 384 7.48 13.55 5.66
N TRP A 385 6.38 12.85 5.84
CA TRP A 385 6.27 11.50 6.36
C TRP A 385 5.25 10.72 5.54
N THR A 386 5.34 9.40 5.60
CA THR A 386 4.28 8.55 5.11
C THR A 386 3.95 7.48 6.13
N ILE A 387 2.66 7.34 6.40
CA ILE A 387 2.10 6.21 7.13
C ILE A 387 1.54 5.23 6.10
N TYR A 388 1.75 3.94 6.32
CA TYR A 388 1.37 2.87 5.40
C TYR A 388 1.18 1.58 6.19
N HIS A 389 0.59 0.55 5.59
CA HIS A 389 0.56 -0.76 6.22
C HIS A 389 1.56 -1.72 5.57
N ALA A 390 1.98 -2.73 6.33
CA ALA A 390 2.78 -3.84 5.84
C ALA A 390 2.42 -5.12 6.58
N VAL A 391 2.86 -6.28 6.09
CA VAL A 391 2.64 -7.57 6.72
C VAL A 391 3.89 -8.01 7.46
N ASP A 392 3.74 -8.39 8.74
CA ASP A 392 4.82 -9.05 9.49
C ASP A 392 4.89 -10.53 9.09
N THR A 393 5.97 -10.92 8.43
CA THR A 393 6.20 -12.32 8.04
C THR A 393 6.25 -13.29 9.22
N GLY A 394 6.55 -12.80 10.44
CA GLY A 394 6.56 -13.60 11.67
C GLY A 394 5.18 -13.80 12.32
N ASP A 395 4.21 -12.94 12.04
CA ASP A 395 2.85 -12.99 12.62
C ASP A 395 1.79 -12.44 11.62
N PRO A 396 1.62 -13.11 10.47
CA PRO A 396 0.96 -12.52 9.29
C PRO A 396 -0.56 -12.59 9.31
N TYR A 397 -1.21 -13.33 10.22
CA TYR A 397 -2.64 -13.64 10.12
C TYR A 397 -3.41 -13.42 11.43
N PHE A 398 -4.68 -13.04 11.27
CA PHE A 398 -5.76 -13.42 12.18
C PHE A 398 -6.32 -14.78 11.73
N SER A 399 -6.49 -15.72 12.66
CA SER A 399 -6.99 -17.05 12.33
C SER A 399 -8.54 -17.08 12.23
N PRO A 400 -9.14 -17.66 11.17
CA PRO A 400 -8.49 -18.31 10.04
C PRO A 400 -8.24 -17.36 8.86
N GLY A 401 -6.96 -17.09 8.55
CA GLY A 401 -6.50 -16.65 7.22
C GLY A 401 -6.60 -15.17 6.84
N LEU A 402 -7.11 -14.27 7.68
CA LEU A 402 -7.14 -12.83 7.34
C LEU A 402 -5.74 -12.22 7.55
N THR A 403 -5.17 -11.60 6.52
CA THR A 403 -3.83 -10.99 6.59
C THR A 403 -3.81 -9.77 7.51
N ARG A 404 -2.88 -9.75 8.46
CA ARG A 404 -2.63 -8.63 9.37
C ARG A 404 -1.74 -7.58 8.73
N ARG A 405 -2.17 -6.33 8.86
CA ARG A 405 -1.60 -5.14 8.23
C ARG A 405 -1.49 -4.03 9.29
N PRO A 406 -0.56 -4.11 10.26
CA PRO A 406 -0.31 -3.01 11.18
C PRO A 406 0.20 -1.75 10.45
N ALA A 407 0.00 -0.58 11.07
CA ALA A 407 0.50 0.69 10.57
C ALA A 407 2.00 0.88 10.86
N LEU A 408 2.72 1.35 9.86
CA LEU A 408 4.13 1.71 9.89
C LEU A 408 4.29 3.16 9.45
N LEU A 409 5.35 3.82 9.92
CA LEU A 409 5.68 5.21 9.61
C LEU A 409 7.13 5.30 9.15
N ASP A 410 7.38 6.01 8.05
CA ASP A 410 8.72 6.36 7.61
C ASP A 410 8.79 7.76 7.02
N ARG A 411 9.97 8.37 7.08
CA ARG A 411 10.22 9.72 6.56
C ARG A 411 10.19 9.72 5.03
N VAL A 412 9.66 10.80 4.46
CA VAL A 412 9.71 11.12 3.02
C VAL A 412 10.69 12.26 2.80
N ASP A 413 11.75 12.01 2.03
CA ASP A 413 12.70 13.03 1.60
C ASP A 413 12.52 13.35 0.11
N TRP A 414 12.92 14.54 -0.34
CA TRP A 414 12.83 14.93 -1.74
C TRP A 414 14.23 15.11 -2.34
N ALA A 415 14.59 14.27 -3.31
CA ALA A 415 15.89 14.29 -3.96
C ALA A 415 15.72 14.35 -5.49
N GLY A 416 16.31 15.36 -6.12
CA GLY A 416 16.18 15.55 -7.58
C GLY A 416 14.73 15.73 -8.05
N GLY A 417 13.86 16.26 -7.19
CA GLY A 417 12.42 16.40 -7.46
C GLY A 417 11.64 15.09 -7.43
N TRP A 418 12.13 14.06 -6.75
CA TRP A 418 11.41 12.80 -6.52
C TRP A 418 11.37 12.46 -5.03
N PRO A 419 10.29 11.83 -4.55
CA PRO A 419 10.24 11.35 -3.18
C PRO A 419 11.17 10.15 -3.00
N VAL A 420 11.78 10.08 -1.82
CA VAL A 420 12.64 9.00 -1.35
C VAL A 420 12.16 8.64 0.05
N LEU A 421 11.46 7.50 0.14
CA LEU A 421 10.88 7.03 1.40
C LEU A 421 11.91 6.18 2.15
N ALA A 422 11.95 6.31 3.47
CA ALA A 422 12.84 5.53 4.34
C ALA A 422 14.32 5.56 3.90
N GLU A 423 14.77 6.72 3.38
CA GLU A 423 16.11 6.91 2.81
C GLU A 423 16.47 5.93 1.66
N GLY A 424 15.47 5.39 0.97
CA GLY A 424 15.62 4.41 -0.10
C GLY A 424 15.93 3.00 0.40
N ARG A 425 15.77 2.72 1.70
CA ARG A 425 16.09 1.42 2.30
C ARG A 425 14.90 0.48 2.43
N GLY A 426 13.70 0.91 2.03
CA GLY A 426 12.45 0.17 2.28
C GLY A 426 12.00 0.26 3.74
N PRO A 427 10.93 -0.48 4.13
CA PRO A 427 10.32 -0.37 5.45
C PRO A 427 11.31 -0.54 6.60
N SER A 428 11.23 0.33 7.61
CA SER A 428 12.16 0.31 8.72
C SER A 428 11.78 -0.71 9.81
N THR A 429 12.80 -1.21 10.53
CA THR A 429 12.64 -2.11 11.68
C THR A 429 13.41 -1.66 12.91
N GLY A 430 14.35 -0.73 12.76
CA GLY A 430 15.17 -0.21 13.85
C GLY A 430 14.56 1.04 14.48
N GLU A 431 15.19 1.50 15.56
CA GLU A 431 14.88 2.78 16.19
C GLU A 431 15.23 3.95 15.25
N LEU A 432 14.29 4.87 15.06
CA LEU A 432 14.38 6.03 14.17
C LEU A 432 14.06 7.32 14.93
N PRO A 433 14.58 8.49 14.51
CA PRO A 433 14.14 9.78 15.05
C PRO A 433 12.64 9.99 14.87
N ALA A 434 11.93 10.40 15.92
CA ALA A 434 10.49 10.64 15.86
C ALA A 434 10.11 11.90 15.05
N PRO A 435 8.88 11.97 14.52
CA PRO A 435 8.32 13.19 13.94
C PRO A 435 8.34 14.36 14.91
N ALA A 436 8.45 15.57 14.38
CA ALA A 436 8.34 16.77 15.20
C ALA A 436 6.87 17.05 15.54
N PHE A 437 6.57 17.15 16.84
CA PHE A 437 5.26 17.56 17.36
C PHE A 437 5.18 19.06 17.69
N THR A 438 6.27 19.81 17.48
CA THR A 438 6.32 21.28 17.53
C THR A 438 7.04 21.85 16.31
N ALA A 439 6.82 23.13 16.01
CA ALA A 439 7.43 23.81 14.86
C ALA A 439 8.95 23.94 14.96
N ASP A 440 9.50 23.96 16.19
CA ASP A 440 10.94 24.17 16.46
C ASP A 440 11.77 22.86 16.43
N GLY A 441 11.18 21.74 16.02
CA GLY A 441 11.85 20.45 15.95
C GLY A 441 13.08 20.46 15.04
N THR A 442 14.22 19.95 15.55
CA THR A 442 15.46 19.83 14.78
C THR A 442 15.40 18.67 13.79
N ARG A 443 15.94 18.86 12.57
CA ARG A 443 15.87 17.88 11.48
C ARG A 443 17.26 17.30 11.16
N PRO A 444 17.50 16.00 11.39
CA PRO A 444 18.72 15.37 10.90
C PRO A 444 18.68 15.27 9.37
N PRO A 445 19.79 15.54 8.67
CA PRO A 445 19.84 15.45 7.21
C PRO A 445 19.64 14.00 6.76
N PRO A 446 19.03 13.78 5.57
CA PRO A 446 18.86 12.44 5.03
C PRO A 446 20.18 11.79 4.68
N ARG A 447 20.28 10.47 4.93
CA ARG A 447 21.44 9.66 4.54
C ARG A 447 21.08 8.70 3.41
N PHE A 448 21.36 9.12 2.18
CA PHE A 448 21.20 8.24 1.01
C PHE A 448 22.36 7.25 0.91
N ALA A 449 22.06 5.98 0.66
CA ALA A 449 23.07 4.98 0.34
C ALA A 449 23.67 5.25 -1.06
N GLY A 450 24.97 4.95 -1.24
CA GLY A 450 25.63 5.03 -2.54
C GLY A 450 25.29 3.82 -3.43
N ASN A 451 25.28 4.02 -4.75
CA ASN A 451 24.79 3.03 -5.73
C ASN A 451 25.91 2.16 -6.37
N GLY A 452 27.15 2.27 -5.88
CA GLY A 452 28.28 1.54 -6.42
C GLY A 452 28.45 0.17 -5.76
N VAL A 453 28.36 -0.90 -6.55
CA VAL A 453 28.79 -2.24 -6.13
C VAL A 453 29.86 -2.71 -7.09
N ASP A 454 31.03 -3.04 -6.58
CA ASP A 454 32.11 -3.62 -7.36
C ASP A 454 31.76 -5.07 -7.74
N VAL A 455 31.93 -5.42 -9.00
CA VAL A 455 31.62 -6.78 -9.49
C VAL A 455 32.82 -7.41 -10.18
N ARG A 456 32.99 -8.73 -10.00
CA ARG A 456 33.94 -9.53 -10.77
C ARG A 456 33.18 -10.58 -11.57
N LEU A 457 33.26 -10.51 -12.90
CA LEU A 457 32.70 -11.53 -13.79
C LEU A 457 33.24 -12.92 -13.43
N LEU A 458 32.33 -13.87 -13.19
CA LEU A 458 32.67 -15.29 -12.98
C LEU A 458 32.54 -16.05 -14.29
N TRP A 459 31.43 -15.83 -15.02
CA TRP A 459 31.22 -16.40 -16.33
C TRP A 459 30.17 -15.62 -17.12
N ARG A 460 30.21 -15.83 -18.44
CA ARG A 460 29.28 -15.29 -19.42
C ARG A 460 28.91 -16.37 -20.43
N GLU A 461 27.64 -16.42 -20.80
CA GLU A 461 27.13 -17.23 -21.90
C GLU A 461 26.50 -16.28 -22.92
N ASP A 462 27.02 -16.26 -24.16
CA ASP A 462 26.53 -15.38 -25.22
C ASP A 462 25.47 -16.05 -26.10
N PHE A 463 25.31 -17.37 -26.04
CA PHE A 463 24.41 -18.16 -26.90
C PHE A 463 24.61 -17.96 -28.41
N GLY A 464 25.83 -17.58 -28.83
CA GLY A 464 26.21 -17.57 -30.25
C GLY A 464 26.32 -18.97 -30.87
N LYS A 465 26.24 -20.02 -30.05
CA LYS A 465 26.18 -21.43 -30.43
C LYS A 465 25.10 -22.13 -29.61
N ALA A 466 24.74 -23.35 -30.01
CA ALA A 466 23.84 -24.20 -29.23
C ALA A 466 24.34 -24.32 -27.77
N PRO A 467 23.46 -24.14 -26.77
CA PRO A 467 23.84 -24.27 -25.37
C PRO A 467 24.35 -25.68 -25.11
N ALA A 468 25.56 -25.77 -24.58
CA ALA A 468 26.22 -27.02 -24.21
C ALA A 468 26.27 -27.18 -22.68
N ALA A 469 26.74 -28.33 -22.20
CA ALA A 469 26.98 -28.54 -20.78
C ALA A 469 27.78 -27.37 -20.18
N PRO A 470 27.40 -26.84 -19.01
CA PRO A 470 26.47 -27.42 -18.02
C PRO A 470 24.99 -27.05 -18.22
N TRP A 471 24.59 -26.41 -19.32
CA TRP A 471 23.18 -26.13 -19.60
C TRP A 471 22.41 -27.41 -19.91
N ARG A 472 21.16 -27.47 -19.44
CA ARG A 472 20.23 -28.57 -19.71
C ARG A 472 18.79 -28.06 -19.81
N TRP A 473 18.02 -28.66 -20.71
CA TRP A 473 16.59 -28.42 -20.77
C TRP A 473 15.87 -29.18 -19.66
N VAL A 474 14.93 -28.50 -19.01
CA VAL A 474 13.83 -29.10 -18.25
C VAL A 474 12.57 -28.78 -19.05
N ARG A 475 11.88 -29.82 -19.55
CA ARG A 475 10.74 -29.70 -20.47
C ARG A 475 11.10 -28.88 -21.73
N SER A 476 11.86 -29.46 -22.66
CA SER A 476 12.30 -28.75 -23.88
C SER A 476 11.12 -28.12 -24.65
N PRO A 477 11.26 -26.88 -25.18
CA PRO A 477 10.22 -26.24 -25.99
C PRO A 477 10.11 -26.85 -27.41
N GLY A 478 10.88 -27.91 -27.71
CA GLY A 478 10.98 -28.48 -29.05
C GLY A 478 11.85 -27.60 -29.95
N ALA A 479 11.25 -26.58 -30.56
CA ALA A 479 11.93 -25.67 -31.48
C ALA A 479 12.60 -24.51 -30.74
N TRP A 480 13.91 -24.36 -30.94
CA TRP A 480 14.72 -23.25 -30.45
C TRP A 480 15.89 -23.01 -31.40
N ARG A 481 16.50 -21.82 -31.35
CA ARG A 481 17.64 -21.45 -32.18
C ARG A 481 18.64 -20.60 -31.41
N ALA A 482 19.92 -20.91 -31.57
CA ALA A 482 21.00 -19.97 -31.26
C ALA A 482 21.16 -18.99 -32.43
N THR A 483 21.26 -17.71 -32.13
CA THR A 483 21.39 -16.62 -33.11
C THR A 483 22.56 -15.73 -32.72
N ALA A 484 22.96 -14.83 -33.62
CA ALA A 484 23.96 -13.80 -33.29
C ALA A 484 23.48 -12.86 -32.16
N GLU A 485 22.17 -12.74 -31.95
CA GLU A 485 21.58 -11.90 -30.90
C GLU A 485 21.40 -12.63 -29.55
N GLY A 486 21.54 -13.96 -29.56
CA GLY A 486 21.39 -14.84 -28.40
C GLY A 486 20.46 -16.03 -28.67
N LEU A 487 19.83 -16.56 -27.61
CA LEU A 487 18.99 -17.76 -27.68
C LEU A 487 17.52 -17.41 -27.87
N ALA A 488 16.84 -18.06 -28.81
CA ALA A 488 15.44 -17.79 -29.10
C ALA A 488 14.57 -19.05 -29.13
N TRP A 489 13.38 -18.94 -28.56
CA TRP A 489 12.27 -19.88 -28.70
C TRP A 489 10.95 -19.15 -28.47
N SER A 490 9.82 -19.79 -28.75
CA SER A 490 8.51 -19.20 -28.50
C SER A 490 7.99 -19.53 -27.12
N THR A 491 7.22 -18.62 -26.50
CA THR A 491 6.44 -18.92 -25.31
C THR A 491 5.62 -20.20 -25.53
N GLN A 492 5.54 -21.03 -24.49
CA GLN A 492 4.75 -22.25 -24.50
C GLN A 492 3.53 -22.09 -23.59
N PRO A 493 2.40 -22.76 -23.89
CA PRO A 493 1.21 -22.75 -23.03
C PRO A 493 1.41 -23.62 -21.76
N GLY A 494 2.53 -23.42 -21.08
CA GLY A 494 2.84 -23.96 -19.77
C GLY A 494 3.10 -22.85 -18.78
N ASP A 495 3.21 -23.20 -17.51
CA ASP A 495 3.44 -22.24 -16.43
C ASP A 495 4.42 -22.80 -15.39
N LEU A 496 5.11 -21.89 -14.71
CA LEU A 496 5.88 -22.17 -13.50
C LEU A 496 5.14 -21.47 -12.37
N TYR A 497 4.27 -22.23 -11.71
CA TYR A 497 3.33 -21.75 -10.72
C TYR A 497 2.70 -22.94 -9.98
N VAL A 498 2.95 -23.04 -8.67
CA VAL A 498 2.32 -23.98 -7.76
C VAL A 498 2.43 -25.39 -8.35
N ASP A 499 1.35 -26.15 -8.47
CA ASP A 499 1.43 -27.53 -8.95
C ASP A 499 1.40 -27.65 -10.49
N THR A 500 1.40 -26.53 -11.22
CA THR A 500 1.29 -26.56 -12.69
C THR A 500 2.59 -27.04 -13.34
N ASN A 501 3.70 -26.37 -13.05
CA ASN A 501 5.08 -26.81 -13.32
C ASN A 501 5.33 -27.42 -14.71
N THR A 502 4.73 -26.83 -15.75
CA THR A 502 4.80 -27.29 -17.14
C THR A 502 5.66 -26.41 -18.03
N ALA A 503 6.11 -25.25 -17.56
CA ALA A 503 6.90 -24.32 -18.36
C ALA A 503 8.25 -24.91 -18.81
N PRO A 504 8.69 -24.63 -20.05
CA PRO A 504 10.00 -25.00 -20.54
C PRO A 504 11.08 -24.12 -19.91
N LEU A 505 12.20 -24.75 -19.53
CA LEU A 505 13.31 -24.09 -18.85
C LEU A 505 14.65 -24.55 -19.43
N LEU A 506 15.54 -23.60 -19.72
CA LEU A 506 16.96 -23.92 -19.93
C LEU A 506 17.71 -23.55 -18.66
N VAL A 507 18.29 -24.52 -17.95
CA VAL A 507 18.89 -24.32 -16.62
C VAL A 507 20.35 -24.74 -16.54
N ARG A 508 21.11 -24.12 -15.65
CA ARG A 508 22.46 -24.54 -15.23
C ARG A 508 22.70 -24.26 -13.75
N PRO A 509 23.64 -24.95 -13.08
CA PRO A 509 24.00 -24.65 -11.69
C PRO A 509 24.52 -23.21 -11.50
N LEU A 510 24.18 -22.59 -10.37
CA LEU A 510 24.79 -21.36 -9.89
C LEU A 510 26.04 -21.65 -9.04
N PRO A 511 26.98 -20.69 -8.91
CA PRO A 511 28.02 -20.78 -7.90
C PRO A 511 27.43 -21.01 -6.49
N PRO A 512 27.93 -22.02 -5.75
CA PRO A 512 27.31 -22.44 -4.48
C PRO A 512 27.57 -21.48 -3.32
N ALA A 513 28.51 -20.55 -3.47
CA ALA A 513 28.95 -19.64 -2.42
C ALA A 513 29.21 -18.22 -2.97
N GLY A 514 29.29 -17.26 -2.04
CA GLY A 514 29.49 -15.85 -2.32
C GLY A 514 28.22 -15.13 -2.77
N ASP A 515 28.26 -13.81 -2.68
CA ASP A 515 27.20 -12.94 -3.19
C ASP A 515 27.33 -12.83 -4.71
N LEU A 516 26.20 -12.87 -5.41
CA LEU A 516 26.16 -12.97 -6.87
C LEU A 516 25.31 -11.87 -7.47
N ARG A 517 25.70 -11.41 -8.66
CA ARG A 517 24.86 -10.67 -9.60
C ARG A 517 24.64 -11.52 -10.84
N ILE A 518 23.39 -11.63 -11.26
CA ILE A 518 22.95 -12.38 -12.44
C ILE A 518 22.24 -11.40 -13.37
N GLU A 519 22.69 -11.31 -14.61
CA GLU A 519 22.13 -10.35 -15.57
C GLU A 519 21.85 -10.99 -16.91
N THR A 520 20.75 -10.57 -17.53
CA THR A 520 20.45 -10.85 -18.93
C THR A 520 19.66 -9.68 -19.54
N ARG A 521 19.30 -9.81 -20.81
CA ARG A 521 18.26 -9.00 -21.44
C ARG A 521 17.31 -9.91 -22.21
N VAL A 522 16.04 -9.56 -22.24
CA VAL A 522 15.00 -10.32 -22.91
C VAL A 522 14.24 -9.42 -23.87
N ARG A 523 13.90 -9.96 -25.03
CA ARG A 523 12.96 -9.39 -25.99
C ARG A 523 11.79 -10.34 -26.09
N LEU A 524 10.59 -9.84 -25.79
CA LEU A 524 9.33 -10.57 -25.91
C LEU A 524 8.47 -9.86 -26.98
N ASP A 525 8.00 -10.63 -27.95
CA ASP A 525 6.97 -10.18 -28.89
C ASP A 525 5.63 -10.08 -28.16
N ALA A 526 5.36 -8.90 -27.63
CA ALA A 526 4.12 -8.56 -26.96
C ALA A 526 3.73 -7.14 -27.37
N PRO A 527 2.90 -6.97 -28.41
CA PRO A 527 2.35 -5.67 -28.79
C PRO A 527 1.55 -5.05 -27.64
N ASP A 528 1.43 -3.73 -27.66
CA ASP A 528 0.67 -2.93 -26.68
C ASP A 528 -0.84 -3.01 -27.00
N ASP A 529 -1.37 -4.23 -27.03
CA ASP A 529 -2.78 -4.53 -27.30
C ASP A 529 -3.41 -5.38 -26.19
N CYS A 530 -4.74 -5.47 -26.18
CA CYS A 530 -5.47 -6.23 -25.17
C CYS A 530 -5.37 -7.76 -25.36
N CYS A 531 -4.78 -8.23 -26.47
CA CYS A 531 -4.94 -9.60 -26.94
C CYS A 531 -3.82 -10.54 -26.49
N VAL A 532 -2.67 -10.01 -26.07
CA VAL A 532 -1.61 -10.81 -25.44
C VAL A 532 -2.05 -11.15 -24.01
N THR A 533 -2.19 -12.44 -23.71
CA THR A 533 -2.57 -12.90 -22.36
C THR A 533 -1.49 -13.80 -21.77
N HIS A 534 -1.21 -13.56 -20.49
CA HIS A 534 -0.33 -14.33 -19.61
C HIS A 534 1.09 -14.61 -20.14
N SER A 535 1.57 -13.90 -21.16
CA SER A 535 2.84 -14.19 -21.81
C SER A 535 3.99 -13.64 -20.97
N GLN A 536 4.94 -14.51 -20.62
CA GLN A 536 6.05 -14.20 -19.73
C GLN A 536 7.38 -14.69 -20.29
N ALA A 537 8.43 -13.89 -20.11
CA ALA A 537 9.80 -14.32 -20.40
C ALA A 537 10.84 -13.65 -19.50
N GLY A 538 11.82 -14.42 -19.02
CA GLY A 538 12.90 -13.86 -18.20
C GLY A 538 13.81 -14.88 -17.52
N LEU A 539 14.30 -14.49 -16.35
CA LEU A 539 15.22 -15.25 -15.49
C LEU A 539 14.46 -15.99 -14.38
N VAL A 540 14.94 -17.16 -14.01
CA VAL A 540 14.51 -17.87 -12.80
C VAL A 540 15.69 -18.44 -12.04
N ALA A 541 15.85 -18.10 -10.76
CA ALA A 541 16.74 -18.81 -9.87
C ALA A 541 15.91 -19.83 -9.08
N MET A 542 16.27 -21.11 -9.15
CA MET A 542 15.43 -22.19 -8.62
C MET A 542 16.22 -23.32 -7.99
N LYS A 543 15.64 -23.92 -6.96
CA LYS A 543 16.06 -25.21 -6.40
C LYS A 543 15.31 -26.33 -7.12
N ASP A 544 13.99 -26.22 -7.14
CA ASP A 544 13.02 -27.12 -7.79
C ASP A 544 11.84 -26.28 -8.31
N ASP A 545 10.80 -26.94 -8.84
CA ASP A 545 9.67 -26.22 -9.44
C ASP A 545 8.78 -25.51 -8.40
N ASP A 546 8.88 -25.85 -7.11
CA ASP A 546 8.10 -25.25 -6.01
C ASP A 546 8.94 -24.29 -5.12
N ASN A 547 10.20 -24.04 -5.49
CA ASN A 547 11.13 -23.17 -4.76
C ASN A 547 11.99 -22.38 -5.74
N TYR A 548 11.56 -21.15 -6.03
CA TYR A 548 12.23 -20.26 -6.96
C TYR A 548 11.95 -18.78 -6.70
N VAL A 549 12.81 -17.93 -7.25
CA VAL A 549 12.51 -16.54 -7.56
C VAL A 549 12.58 -16.33 -9.07
N LYS A 550 11.64 -15.56 -9.63
CA LYS A 550 11.45 -15.37 -11.07
C LYS A 550 11.35 -13.90 -11.38
N LEU A 551 12.19 -13.41 -12.29
CA LEU A 551 12.15 -12.03 -12.78
C LEU A 551 11.86 -12.06 -14.28
N ALA A 552 10.67 -11.62 -14.68
CA ALA A 552 10.19 -11.78 -16.04
C ALA A 552 9.42 -10.56 -16.55
N VAL A 553 9.55 -10.27 -17.85
CA VAL A 553 8.61 -9.39 -18.54
C VAL A 553 7.29 -10.14 -18.66
N LEU A 554 6.21 -9.51 -18.20
CA LEU A 554 4.82 -9.97 -18.32
C LEU A 554 4.08 -9.10 -19.33
N ALA A 555 3.28 -9.73 -20.18
CA ALA A 555 2.24 -9.10 -20.98
C ALA A 555 0.92 -9.84 -20.77
N ASP A 556 -0.08 -9.13 -20.26
CA ASP A 556 -1.38 -9.71 -19.89
C ASP A 556 -2.52 -8.72 -20.07
N ALA A 557 -3.41 -9.00 -21.03
CA ALA A 557 -4.63 -8.24 -21.30
C ALA A 557 -4.41 -6.72 -21.43
N GLY A 558 -3.32 -6.30 -22.10
CA GLY A 558 -2.96 -4.91 -22.28
C GLY A 558 -2.07 -4.30 -21.17
N LEU A 559 -1.79 -5.04 -20.09
CA LEU A 559 -0.81 -4.64 -19.09
C LEU A 559 0.57 -5.26 -19.40
N HIS A 560 1.60 -4.42 -19.39
CA HIS A 560 3.00 -4.85 -19.49
C HIS A 560 3.81 -4.31 -18.32
N GLN A 561 4.52 -5.22 -17.65
CA GLN A 561 5.35 -4.89 -16.50
C GLN A 561 6.48 -5.92 -16.34
N VAL A 562 7.51 -5.60 -15.56
CA VAL A 562 8.50 -6.57 -15.13
C VAL A 562 8.06 -7.14 -13.78
N GLU A 563 7.67 -8.40 -13.72
CA GLU A 563 7.22 -9.07 -12.50
C GLU A 563 8.41 -9.74 -11.79
N PHE A 564 8.48 -9.57 -10.46
CA PHE A 564 9.40 -10.31 -9.58
C PHE A 564 8.61 -11.22 -8.64
N GLY A 565 8.48 -12.48 -9.04
CA GLY A 565 7.76 -13.52 -8.32
C GLY A 565 8.67 -14.36 -7.42
N ARG A 566 8.08 -14.92 -6.36
CA ARG A 566 8.67 -15.93 -5.49
C ARG A 566 7.66 -17.04 -5.28
N GLU A 567 8.16 -18.27 -5.35
CA GLU A 567 7.43 -19.43 -4.84
C GLU A 567 8.24 -20.14 -3.76
N ALA A 568 7.57 -20.60 -2.71
CA ALA A 568 8.18 -21.39 -1.66
C ALA A 568 7.30 -22.58 -1.27
N GLY A 569 7.94 -23.74 -1.06
CA GLY A 569 7.27 -24.97 -0.64
C GLY A 569 8.21 -25.89 0.18
N PRO A 570 7.71 -26.58 1.21
CA PRO A 570 6.33 -26.53 1.73
C PRO A 570 6.05 -25.26 2.54
N VAL A 571 4.76 -24.90 2.64
CA VAL A 571 4.22 -23.86 3.53
C VAL A 571 3.14 -24.46 4.44
N PRO A 572 2.79 -23.82 5.58
CA PRO A 572 1.67 -24.28 6.40
C PRO A 572 0.37 -24.41 5.59
N ALA A 573 -0.52 -25.33 5.99
CA ALA A 573 -1.78 -25.56 5.28
C ALA A 573 -2.61 -24.27 5.20
N GLY A 574 -3.12 -23.96 4.00
CA GLY A 574 -3.90 -22.74 3.73
C GLY A 574 -3.06 -21.49 3.46
N HIS A 575 -1.73 -21.53 3.63
CA HIS A 575 -0.87 -20.41 3.26
C HIS A 575 -0.61 -20.40 1.75
N PRO A 576 -0.51 -19.21 1.12
CA PRO A 576 -0.12 -19.10 -0.27
C PRO A 576 1.34 -19.51 -0.45
N ARG A 577 1.63 -20.19 -1.58
CA ARG A 577 2.99 -20.55 -1.99
C ARG A 577 3.66 -19.51 -2.88
N TYR A 578 2.87 -18.79 -3.66
CA TYR A 578 3.33 -17.82 -4.66
C TYR A 578 2.95 -16.40 -4.27
N GLY A 579 3.86 -15.47 -4.54
CA GLY A 579 3.67 -14.04 -4.41
C GLY A 579 4.50 -13.28 -5.43
N ASN A 580 4.10 -12.06 -5.80
CA ASN A 580 4.85 -11.24 -6.75
C ASN A 580 4.81 -9.77 -6.39
N THR A 581 5.86 -9.06 -6.83
CA THR A 581 5.95 -7.59 -6.84
C THR A 581 6.32 -7.11 -8.24
N VAL A 582 6.42 -5.80 -8.48
CA VAL A 582 6.78 -5.22 -9.79
C VAL A 582 8.17 -4.58 -9.72
N ALA A 583 9.02 -4.94 -10.69
CA ALA A 583 10.41 -4.52 -10.78
C ALA A 583 10.68 -3.46 -11.85
N GLY A 584 9.64 -2.81 -12.36
CA GLY A 584 9.71 -1.69 -13.29
C GLY A 584 8.93 -1.91 -14.58
N THR A 585 9.14 -0.99 -15.52
CA THR A 585 8.46 -0.98 -16.82
C THR A 585 9.35 -1.62 -17.89
N PRO A 586 8.84 -2.60 -18.67
CA PRO A 586 9.59 -3.21 -19.74
C PRO A 586 9.77 -2.22 -20.90
N ALA A 587 10.81 -2.44 -21.71
CA ALA A 587 10.99 -1.68 -22.95
C ALA A 587 9.80 -1.87 -23.90
N ALA A 588 9.69 -1.00 -24.91
CA ALA A 588 8.67 -1.08 -25.97
C ALA A 588 8.65 -2.47 -26.64
N ALA A 589 7.56 -2.78 -27.36
CA ALA A 589 7.41 -4.06 -28.06
C ALA A 589 8.63 -4.35 -28.95
N ASN A 590 9.17 -5.56 -28.86
CA ASN A 590 10.41 -5.97 -29.54
C ASN A 590 11.68 -5.19 -29.13
N GLY A 591 11.61 -4.35 -28.10
CA GLY A 591 12.76 -3.76 -27.42
C GLY A 591 13.42 -4.75 -26.46
N TRP A 592 14.67 -4.46 -26.10
CA TRP A 592 15.38 -5.20 -25.06
C TRP A 592 14.97 -4.67 -23.69
N THR A 593 14.56 -5.57 -22.79
CA THR A 593 14.44 -5.28 -21.36
C THR A 593 15.57 -5.98 -20.63
N TRP A 594 16.40 -5.23 -19.91
CA TRP A 594 17.49 -5.74 -19.11
C TRP A 594 16.98 -6.16 -17.73
N LEU A 595 17.41 -7.33 -17.27
CA LEU A 595 16.98 -7.95 -16.02
C LEU A 595 18.21 -8.26 -15.18
N ARG A 596 18.14 -7.96 -13.89
CA ARG A 596 19.19 -8.22 -12.91
C ARG A 596 18.61 -8.81 -11.63
N LEU A 597 19.25 -9.88 -11.15
CA LEU A 597 19.05 -10.42 -9.81
C LEU A 597 20.37 -10.34 -9.03
N ASP A 598 20.33 -9.76 -7.83
CA ASP A 598 21.42 -9.84 -6.88
C ASP A 598 21.03 -10.78 -5.74
N LEU A 599 21.96 -11.65 -5.38
CA LEU A 599 21.87 -12.61 -4.31
C LEU A 599 22.88 -12.22 -3.23
N HIS A 600 22.36 -11.92 -2.04
CA HIS A 600 23.16 -11.82 -0.83
C HIS A 600 22.90 -13.02 0.07
N ARG A 601 23.96 -13.70 0.50
CA ARG A 601 23.89 -14.86 1.39
C ARG A 601 24.35 -14.48 2.78
N ASP A 602 23.56 -14.79 3.80
CA ASP A 602 23.97 -14.63 5.19
C ASP A 602 24.71 -15.89 5.72
N ALA A 603 25.34 -15.75 6.89
CA ALA A 603 26.07 -16.84 7.54
C ALA A 603 25.16 -17.99 8.02
N GLY A 604 23.86 -17.73 8.21
CA GLY A 604 22.85 -18.73 8.58
C GLY A 604 22.29 -19.51 7.38
N GLY A 605 22.72 -19.17 6.16
CA GLY A 605 22.23 -19.76 4.93
C GLY A 605 20.90 -19.19 4.43
N GLY A 606 20.48 -18.04 4.94
CA GLY A 606 19.43 -17.22 4.35
C GLY A 606 19.91 -16.51 3.10
N GLU A 607 19.00 -16.32 2.14
CA GLU A 607 19.28 -15.68 0.86
C GLU A 607 18.33 -14.51 0.64
N ARG A 608 18.89 -13.33 0.40
CA ARG A 608 18.16 -12.15 -0.05
C ARG A 608 18.33 -11.99 -1.55
N TRP A 609 17.21 -12.05 -2.26
CA TRP A 609 17.12 -11.93 -3.70
C TRP A 609 16.50 -10.60 -4.06
N SER A 610 17.28 -9.69 -4.62
CA SER A 610 16.83 -8.38 -5.02
C SER A 610 16.71 -8.31 -6.55
N ALA A 611 15.66 -7.65 -7.05
CA ALA A 611 15.40 -7.54 -8.48
C ALA A 611 15.62 -6.11 -8.97
N TRP A 612 16.16 -5.98 -10.18
CA TRP A 612 16.20 -4.74 -10.93
C TRP A 612 15.88 -4.96 -12.39
N SER A 613 15.29 -3.95 -13.02
CA SER A 613 15.10 -3.92 -14.46
C SER A 613 15.52 -2.59 -15.08
N SER A 614 15.68 -2.60 -16.40
CA SER A 614 15.97 -1.40 -17.17
C SER A 614 15.44 -1.56 -18.59
N ALA A 615 14.80 -0.50 -19.11
CA ALA A 615 14.31 -0.44 -20.48
C ALA A 615 15.37 -0.02 -21.50
N ASP A 616 16.53 0.50 -21.05
CA ASP A 616 17.59 1.05 -21.90
C ASP A 616 19.00 0.50 -21.59
N GLY A 617 19.12 -0.33 -20.55
CA GLY A 617 20.37 -0.90 -20.06
C GLY A 617 21.25 0.09 -19.27
N ARG A 618 20.76 1.30 -18.99
CA ARG A 618 21.49 2.38 -18.32
C ARG A 618 20.78 2.81 -17.03
N ALA A 619 19.50 3.14 -17.10
CA ALA A 619 18.69 3.52 -15.96
C ALA A 619 18.06 2.27 -15.35
N TRP A 620 18.47 1.92 -14.12
CA TRP A 620 17.99 0.74 -13.41
C TRP A 620 17.01 1.11 -12.31
N GLU A 621 15.92 0.37 -12.23
CA GLU A 621 14.91 0.48 -11.17
C GLU A 621 14.92 -0.76 -10.28
N GLY A 622 14.79 -0.57 -8.97
CA GLY A 622 14.77 -1.66 -7.99
C GLY A 622 13.35 -2.10 -7.67
N GLY A 623 13.07 -3.40 -7.83
CA GLY A 623 11.76 -4.02 -7.65
C GLY A 623 11.53 -4.68 -6.29
N GLY A 624 12.36 -4.41 -5.29
CA GLY A 624 12.28 -5.06 -4.00
C GLY A 624 13.09 -6.34 -3.86
N THR A 625 12.98 -6.94 -2.66
CA THR A 625 13.81 -8.05 -2.20
C THR A 625 12.98 -9.14 -1.55
N TRP A 626 13.16 -10.38 -2.00
CA TRP A 626 12.59 -11.58 -1.39
C TRP A 626 13.60 -12.29 -0.51
N ASN A 627 13.16 -12.74 0.66
CA ASN A 627 13.87 -13.77 1.42
C ASN A 627 13.51 -15.14 0.88
N HIS A 628 14.52 -15.95 0.56
CA HIS A 628 14.33 -17.34 0.18
C HIS A 628 15.54 -18.19 0.57
N ARG A 629 15.46 -19.50 0.34
CA ARG A 629 16.55 -20.43 0.64
C ARG A 629 16.58 -21.53 -0.41
N LEU A 630 17.16 -21.19 -1.56
CA LEU A 630 17.38 -22.13 -2.67
C LEU A 630 18.57 -23.05 -2.38
N GLY A 631 19.59 -22.53 -1.69
CA GLY A 631 20.73 -23.30 -1.21
C GLY A 631 21.80 -23.55 -2.27
N PRO A 632 22.85 -24.32 -1.94
CA PRO A 632 24.04 -24.46 -2.77
C PRO A 632 23.80 -25.21 -4.09
N ALA A 633 22.68 -25.94 -4.20
CA ALA A 633 22.25 -26.63 -5.41
C ALA A 633 21.37 -25.76 -6.33
N ALA A 634 21.20 -24.47 -6.00
CA ALA A 634 20.43 -23.54 -6.80
C ALA A 634 20.93 -23.49 -8.26
N ARG A 635 19.98 -23.32 -9.16
CA ARG A 635 20.19 -23.22 -10.61
C ARG A 635 19.69 -21.87 -11.08
N ILE A 636 20.30 -21.34 -12.12
CA ILE A 636 19.76 -20.24 -12.91
C ILE A 636 19.17 -20.81 -14.18
N GLY A 637 18.03 -20.26 -14.59
CA GLY A 637 17.31 -20.66 -15.78
C GLY A 637 16.78 -19.48 -16.57
N LEU A 638 16.53 -19.76 -17.85
CA LEU A 638 15.76 -18.90 -18.74
C LEU A 638 14.40 -19.56 -18.99
N VAL A 639 13.33 -18.77 -18.94
CA VAL A 639 11.95 -19.24 -19.07
C VAL A 639 11.18 -18.39 -20.07
N ALA A 640 10.38 -19.04 -20.93
CA ALA A 640 9.34 -18.37 -21.72
C ALA A 640 8.06 -19.19 -21.68
N MET A 641 6.99 -18.61 -21.14
CA MET A 641 5.81 -19.34 -20.67
C MET A 641 4.53 -18.49 -20.76
N GLY A 642 3.37 -19.14 -20.63
CA GLY A 642 2.05 -18.55 -20.88
C GLY A 642 1.85 -18.08 -22.32
N GLY A 643 0.60 -17.83 -22.73
CA GLY A 643 0.22 -17.33 -24.07
C GLY A 643 1.07 -17.90 -25.22
N GLY A 644 0.79 -19.12 -25.67
CA GLY A 644 1.68 -19.87 -26.58
C GLY A 644 1.95 -19.18 -27.93
N GLY A 645 3.17 -19.33 -28.44
CA GLY A 645 3.55 -18.95 -29.80
C GLY A 645 4.22 -17.58 -29.95
N ARG A 646 4.41 -16.81 -28.87
CA ARG A 646 5.06 -15.49 -28.94
C ARG A 646 6.57 -15.62 -29.02
N ALA A 647 7.20 -14.90 -29.94
CA ALA A 647 8.65 -14.98 -30.13
C ALA A 647 9.39 -14.38 -28.92
N VAL A 648 10.40 -15.10 -28.43
CA VAL A 648 11.28 -14.61 -27.35
C VAL A 648 12.73 -14.72 -27.80
N THR A 649 13.54 -13.71 -27.47
CA THR A 649 15.00 -13.76 -27.60
C THR A 649 15.64 -13.37 -26.27
N PHE A 650 16.55 -14.19 -25.78
CA PHE A 650 17.38 -13.93 -24.62
C PHE A 650 18.76 -13.54 -25.10
N GLY A 651 19.26 -12.41 -24.60
CA GLY A 651 20.65 -12.01 -24.80
C GLY A 651 21.61 -12.80 -23.91
N PRO A 652 22.86 -12.35 -23.82
CA PRO A 652 23.86 -12.99 -22.98
C PRO A 652 23.42 -13.08 -21.52
N VAL A 653 23.78 -14.17 -20.85
CA VAL A 653 23.64 -14.33 -19.39
C VAL A 653 25.01 -14.15 -18.77
N THR A 654 25.11 -13.26 -17.79
CA THR A 654 26.33 -13.07 -17.01
C THR A 654 26.07 -13.37 -15.55
N VAL A 655 27.06 -13.99 -14.90
CA VAL A 655 27.09 -14.12 -13.44
C VAL A 655 28.41 -13.57 -12.94
N SER A 656 28.31 -12.65 -11.99
CA SER A 656 29.43 -11.95 -11.36
C SER A 656 29.39 -12.13 -9.85
N ALA A 657 30.54 -12.14 -9.20
CA ALA A 657 30.62 -12.03 -7.76
C ALA A 657 30.46 -10.56 -7.36
N LEU A 658 29.60 -10.29 -6.37
CA LEU A 658 29.54 -8.99 -5.71
C LEU A 658 30.71 -8.87 -4.75
N ARG A 659 31.44 -7.76 -4.81
CA ARG A 659 32.47 -7.41 -3.84
C ARG A 659 31.91 -6.36 -2.90
N ALA A 660 32.27 -6.45 -1.62
CA ALA A 660 32.12 -5.31 -0.74
C ALA A 660 32.83 -4.11 -1.40
N PRO A 661 32.23 -2.91 -1.38
CA PRO A 661 32.91 -1.73 -1.89
C PRO A 661 34.27 -1.65 -1.20
N HIS A 662 35.34 -1.51 -1.97
CA HIS A 662 36.61 -1.13 -1.37
C HIS A 662 36.33 0.11 -0.53
N SER A 663 36.62 0.06 0.76
CA SER A 663 36.74 1.25 1.58
C SER A 663 37.87 2.07 0.97
N ALA A 664 37.54 2.89 -0.03
CA ALA A 664 38.41 3.94 -0.48
C ALA A 664 38.57 4.85 0.73
N ALA A 665 39.67 4.68 1.45
CA ALA A 665 40.16 5.69 2.35
C ALA A 665 40.15 6.98 1.54
N HIS A 666 39.25 7.91 1.88
CA HIS A 666 39.29 9.23 1.30
C HIS A 666 40.71 9.75 1.53
N PRO A 667 41.48 10.08 0.47
CA PRO A 667 42.68 10.86 0.69
C PRO A 667 42.21 12.15 1.36
N ALA A 668 42.79 12.45 2.53
CA ALA A 668 42.52 13.67 3.26
C ALA A 668 42.57 14.86 2.27
N PRO A 669 41.63 15.81 2.34
CA PRO A 669 41.69 16.98 1.49
C PRO A 669 43.03 17.69 1.72
N PRO A 670 43.73 18.15 0.67
CA PRO A 670 44.99 18.85 0.86
C PRO A 670 44.74 20.12 1.67
N ASP A 671 45.57 20.31 2.69
CA ASP A 671 45.59 21.50 3.55
C ASP A 671 45.56 22.76 2.68
N ARG A 672 44.50 23.57 2.83
CA ARG A 672 44.45 24.92 2.29
C ARG A 672 45.42 25.80 3.08
N ALA A 673 46.69 25.73 2.71
CA ALA A 673 47.66 26.76 3.07
C ALA A 673 47.29 28.06 2.33
N LYS A 674 46.88 29.05 3.13
CA LYS A 674 46.82 30.51 2.86
C LYS A 674 47.13 30.95 1.42
N ALA A 675 46.08 31.18 0.64
CA ALA A 675 46.17 32.00 -0.56
C ALA A 675 46.21 33.49 -0.16
N VAL A 676 47.36 34.12 -0.36
CA VAL A 676 47.56 35.57 -0.28
C VAL A 676 46.88 36.23 -1.49
N PRO A 677 46.09 37.31 -1.33
CA PRO A 677 45.48 37.97 -2.48
C PRO A 677 46.55 38.76 -3.25
N ARG A 678 46.70 38.43 -4.54
CA ARG A 678 47.57 39.15 -5.48
C ARG A 678 46.84 40.41 -5.95
N ALA A 679 47.44 41.57 -5.70
CA ALA A 679 46.96 42.87 -6.14
C ALA A 679 46.90 42.95 -7.68
N VAL A 680 45.84 43.57 -8.19
CA VAL A 680 45.64 43.94 -9.60
C VAL A 680 46.45 45.20 -9.88
N PRO A 681 47.33 45.25 -10.90
CA PRO A 681 47.92 46.50 -11.33
C PRO A 681 46.97 47.22 -12.29
N ALA A 682 46.63 48.46 -11.95
CA ALA A 682 46.07 49.42 -12.88
C ALA A 682 47.11 49.75 -13.96
N GLN A 683 46.66 49.87 -15.20
CA GLN A 683 47.43 50.43 -16.31
C GLN A 683 46.53 51.33 -17.17
N PRO A 684 47.14 52.28 -17.89
CA PRO A 684 46.81 53.71 -17.87
C PRO A 684 45.69 54.15 -18.82
#